data_AF-A0A9D7Y4W6-F1
#
_entry.id   AF-A0A9D7Y4W6-F1
#
_cell.length_a   1.000
_cell.length_b   1.000
_cell.length_c   1.000
_cell.angle_alpha   90.00
_cell.angle_beta   90.00
_cell.angle_gamma   90.00
#
_symmetry.space_group_name_H-M   'P 1'
#
loop_
_entity.id
_entity.type
_entity.pdbx_description
1 polymer ?
#
loop_
_entity_poly.entity_id
_entity_poly.type
_entity_poly.pdbx_seq_one_letter_code
_entity_poly.pdbx_strand_id
1 'polypeptide(L)'
;MSLKTIGLLIFTLGYLPYSFGQNNNPIDLAQKHIKMSANKWGLKSDDYQGMVISSEATSETGIKYIYLQQTYKNIPIRNATMTLILDKDGNVVSDAHNLVSEVKDKINSSVAGISAIQAIVSSAGHFNINLKDKPISSTRSDGGKYSFILSEMTKSPIEAELKYELTGDKLILVWNLQLDMVNSSDYWDININALTGAFVSKSNYTTYCTIPRYAFSDSGHSGHSLIENTDKTLKYPQDILLGAAARYNVYKLPVESPKHGPRTFATDGQYPTASPFGWHDTNGVDGAEFTITRGNNVHAFEDKNDDNQSDGNEPNGGSALSFDFPIDLNNDPRQNNLAAVTNLFYLTNMMHDVSFTTGFTEEFGNFQQKNYTGKGDGNDYVQAQAFDGITLHEAKLDVVDGVAQKINNANFSSPVDGFSGRMQMFLWDNDGGSVSIDAPENIKGFISEYGGAGFGQPIPNSTESPISGNVAIAKDGSSNPTALCDNAINPGEIKGKIAMVDRGLCDFSKKVFNAQQAGAIAVIVCNIAGVNGGNGEELLTMGAAANAGSVTIPSVFLKKSDCEKIRIVLVAGGNVTMTFQQRERQGAAYIDGSLDNGIIAHEYAHGISNRLTGGRLSASCLTNDEQMGEGWSDFFALVMTHKPGASGKEAKGIGIFAAAQEITGGGFRRYPYSTDMNINPQTFNSIKGTKRADSPCNGCHSLGEIWADVLWDMYWAFIDKYGYDADWKNKNSGNYKAVFLVIEGMKVQPCNPGFIQARDAILKADEINNGYINKCLLWNVFARRGLGYFANGGSKDDRDDGNENFDPLPTCIEKLKIDKIVSASVNPGGDVDVELKATNHIPAKQNNVFVTDDLPDGLTFIGGSSSIVPLVSGNKLIFQVGDMDYEKEVKISYKVRASKDNKSVRMAIQNFDSDFNWEIDKNVGNEYWLPNNDIYQSPFTSLNIINIDSESDAFLISDKYVITGKNPVARFWHRYNTQYGNDAGFVEISLNGGLFIPVKKEKFIRNGYTGPMAYTTLAIPSLDAFSGNSGGSWTKANMVGPWIDSYIDLSEYIGKSIIFRFRFGSDPTVKAAGDFTGWFVDDFELLDIYKYTSEACVAADGGQGDKSCTQAMQTLVNSLESVNPSQDVQVDFFDVSVSPNPANDYVIIKASAPMPVITSVNILNTEGKSIRQSYLHLDNIQRVNALDINGIAPGFYIVKLQAGNYIKTIKLMIY
;
A
#
# COMPACT_ATOMS: atom_id res chain seq x y z
N MET A 1 -70.88 -11.64 8.65
CA MET A 1 -71.39 -10.89 9.81
C MET A 1 -70.55 -9.62 9.91
N SER A 2 -71.16 -8.43 10.06
CA SER A 2 -70.51 -7.11 10.00
C SER A 2 -69.71 -6.78 8.71
N LEU A 3 -70.32 -5.98 7.83
CA LEU A 3 -69.75 -5.33 6.64
C LEU A 3 -70.12 -3.82 6.74
N LYS A 4 -69.72 -2.84 5.90
CA LYS A 4 -69.40 -2.84 4.44
C LYS A 4 -68.91 -1.45 3.97
N THR A 5 -68.13 -1.40 2.88
CA THR A 5 -68.02 -0.34 1.81
C THR A 5 -67.89 1.16 2.18
N ILE A 6 -66.96 1.99 1.66
CA ILE A 6 -66.28 2.15 0.34
C ILE A 6 -67.10 2.89 -0.74
N GLY A 7 -66.54 4.03 -1.21
CA GLY A 7 -66.72 4.62 -2.56
C GLY A 7 -67.89 5.61 -2.75
N LEU A 8 -67.87 6.54 -3.73
CA LEU A 8 -66.81 6.99 -4.67
C LEU A 8 -67.31 8.24 -5.48
N LEU A 9 -66.40 9.01 -6.13
CA LEU A 9 -66.63 9.94 -7.29
C LEU A 9 -67.35 11.31 -7.03
N ILE A 10 -67.18 12.42 -7.80
CA ILE A 10 -66.18 12.98 -8.76
C ILE A 10 -66.48 14.51 -8.81
N PHE A 11 -65.48 15.42 -8.84
CA PHE A 11 -65.28 16.39 -9.95
C PHE A 11 -63.99 17.22 -9.84
N THR A 12 -63.38 17.44 -11.00
CA THR A 12 -62.05 18.00 -11.25
C THR A 12 -62.06 19.50 -11.49
N LEU A 13 -60.98 20.19 -11.10
CA LEU A 13 -60.47 21.36 -11.82
C LEU A 13 -58.94 21.42 -11.63
N GLY A 14 -58.21 21.60 -12.73
CA GLY A 14 -56.77 21.32 -12.78
C GLY A 14 -55.89 22.44 -12.22
N TYR A 15 -54.77 22.03 -11.62
CA TYR A 15 -53.62 22.91 -11.41
C TYR A 15 -52.53 22.58 -12.43
N LEU A 16 -52.21 23.56 -13.27
CA LEU A 16 -50.97 23.57 -14.05
C LEU A 16 -49.78 23.65 -13.07
N PRO A 17 -48.75 22.82 -13.19
CA PRO A 17 -47.49 23.09 -12.51
C PRO A 17 -46.86 24.34 -13.13
N TYR A 18 -46.83 25.44 -12.37
CA TYR A 18 -45.96 26.56 -12.70
C TYR A 18 -44.51 26.10 -12.49
N SER A 19 -43.80 25.85 -13.58
CA SER A 19 -42.35 25.66 -13.58
C SER A 19 -41.66 26.98 -13.23
N PHE A 20 -41.56 27.29 -11.94
CA PHE A 20 -40.61 28.27 -11.44
C PHE A 20 -39.20 27.68 -11.54
N GLY A 21 -38.50 27.96 -12.64
CA GLY A 21 -37.06 27.80 -12.69
C GLY A 21 -36.40 28.76 -11.72
N GLN A 22 -36.12 28.29 -10.50
CA GLN A 22 -35.19 28.99 -9.61
C GLN A 22 -33.78 28.81 -10.16
N ASN A 23 -33.18 29.89 -10.67
CA ASN A 23 -31.72 30.00 -10.76
C ASN A 23 -31.17 30.05 -9.33
N ASN A 24 -31.04 28.89 -8.70
CA ASN A 24 -30.35 28.76 -7.42
C ASN A 24 -28.85 28.90 -7.67
N ASN A 25 -28.22 29.80 -6.92
CA ASN A 25 -26.77 30.01 -6.98
C ASN A 25 -26.05 28.71 -6.59
N PRO A 26 -25.01 28.25 -7.30
CA PRO A 26 -24.29 27.01 -6.98
C PRO A 26 -23.88 26.89 -5.51
N ILE A 27 -23.48 27.99 -4.86
CA ILE A 27 -23.15 28.01 -3.43
C ILE A 27 -24.36 27.73 -2.53
N ASP A 28 -25.56 28.22 -2.87
CA ASP A 28 -26.77 27.99 -2.08
C ASP A 28 -27.17 26.50 -2.11
N LEU A 29 -27.01 25.86 -3.27
CA LEU A 29 -27.27 24.43 -3.45
C LEU A 29 -26.25 23.58 -2.70
N ALA A 30 -24.95 23.94 -2.79
CA ALA A 30 -23.89 23.28 -2.02
C ALA A 30 -24.10 23.42 -0.50
N GLN A 31 -24.35 24.64 0.01
CA GLN A 31 -24.64 24.88 1.42
C GLN A 31 -25.88 24.13 1.90
N LYS A 32 -26.93 24.05 1.07
CA LYS A 32 -28.13 23.25 1.39
C LYS A 32 -27.79 21.76 1.50
N HIS A 33 -27.02 21.20 0.55
CA HIS A 33 -26.59 19.79 0.60
C HIS A 33 -25.75 19.51 1.84
N ILE A 34 -24.70 20.31 2.07
CA ILE A 34 -23.81 20.17 3.22
C ILE A 34 -24.61 20.23 4.53
N LYS A 35 -25.56 21.17 4.66
CA LYS A 35 -26.41 21.28 5.85
C LYS A 35 -27.32 20.06 6.09
N MET A 36 -27.76 19.38 5.03
CA MET A 36 -28.54 18.13 5.15
C MET A 36 -27.64 16.94 5.52
N SER A 37 -26.40 16.91 5.03
CA SER A 37 -25.44 15.82 5.24
C SER A 37 -24.55 15.99 6.48
N ALA A 38 -24.46 17.19 7.09
CA ALA A 38 -23.53 17.51 8.18
C ALA A 38 -23.55 16.51 9.35
N ASN A 39 -24.74 16.07 9.78
CA ASN A 39 -24.89 15.07 10.84
C ASN A 39 -24.29 13.70 10.47
N LYS A 40 -24.36 13.29 9.20
CA LYS A 40 -23.75 12.04 8.68
C LYS A 40 -22.22 12.15 8.66
N TRP A 41 -21.70 13.34 8.43
CA TRP A 41 -20.27 13.63 8.34
C TRP A 41 -19.62 14.06 9.67
N GLY A 42 -20.39 14.18 10.75
CA GLY A 42 -19.87 14.65 12.04
C GLY A 42 -19.49 16.14 12.07
N LEU A 43 -19.99 16.95 11.14
CA LEU A 43 -19.66 18.38 11.04
C LEU A 43 -20.60 19.24 11.89
N LYS A 44 -20.03 20.20 12.62
CA LYS A 44 -20.74 21.28 13.32
C LYS A 44 -21.02 22.44 12.35
N SER A 45 -21.92 23.34 12.71
CA SER A 45 -22.25 24.53 11.88
C SER A 45 -21.03 25.36 11.51
N ASP A 46 -20.12 25.54 12.48
CA ASP A 46 -18.94 26.39 12.35
C ASP A 46 -17.88 25.77 11.42
N ASP A 47 -18.00 24.47 11.10
CA ASP A 47 -17.08 23.76 10.20
C ASP A 47 -17.39 24.02 8.72
N TYR A 48 -18.66 24.31 8.36
CA TYR A 48 -19.08 24.46 6.95
C TYR A 48 -19.71 25.81 6.58
N GLN A 49 -20.03 26.68 7.53
CA GLN A 49 -20.55 28.02 7.21
C GLN A 49 -19.57 28.90 6.43
N GLY A 50 -18.26 28.65 6.54
CA GLY A 50 -17.19 29.36 5.83
C GLY A 50 -16.78 28.75 4.49
N MET A 51 -17.51 27.76 3.95
CA MET A 51 -17.18 27.13 2.67
C MET A 51 -17.28 28.14 1.52
N VAL A 52 -16.26 28.19 0.67
CA VAL A 52 -16.24 29.01 -0.56
C VAL A 52 -16.07 28.11 -1.78
N ILE A 53 -16.64 28.48 -2.92
CA ILE A 53 -16.32 27.82 -4.19
C ILE A 53 -14.90 28.25 -4.60
N SER A 54 -14.01 27.28 -4.83
CA SER A 54 -12.68 27.54 -5.38
C SER A 54 -12.71 27.58 -6.90
N SER A 55 -13.40 26.63 -7.53
CA SER A 55 -13.60 26.58 -8.98
C SER A 55 -14.86 25.80 -9.37
N GLU A 56 -15.35 26.04 -10.58
CA GLU A 56 -16.46 25.30 -11.18
C GLU A 56 -16.06 24.88 -12.60
N ALA A 57 -16.46 23.68 -13.02
CA ALA A 57 -16.20 23.15 -14.36
C ALA A 57 -17.45 22.42 -14.88
N THR A 58 -17.70 22.47 -16.20
CA THR A 58 -18.79 21.73 -16.84
C THR A 58 -18.24 20.83 -17.92
N SER A 59 -18.62 19.55 -17.89
CA SER A 59 -18.26 18.56 -18.93
C SER A 59 -19.08 18.77 -20.22
N GLU A 60 -18.61 18.19 -21.35
CA GLU A 60 -19.35 18.17 -22.62
C GLU A 60 -20.77 17.60 -22.49
N THR A 61 -21.00 16.69 -21.54
CA THR A 61 -22.29 16.02 -21.29
C THR A 61 -23.23 16.83 -20.39
N GLY A 62 -22.79 17.99 -19.89
CA GLY A 62 -23.56 18.88 -19.01
C GLY A 62 -23.51 18.52 -17.53
N ILE A 63 -22.68 17.55 -17.12
CA ILE A 63 -22.37 17.29 -15.71
C ILE A 63 -21.52 18.43 -15.17
N LYS A 64 -21.90 19.00 -14.04
CA LYS A 64 -21.26 20.16 -13.42
C LYS A 64 -20.50 19.77 -12.15
N TYR A 65 -19.24 20.17 -12.08
CA TYR A 65 -18.32 19.98 -10.97
C TYR A 65 -18.19 21.31 -10.22
N ILE A 66 -18.37 21.29 -8.91
CA ILE A 66 -18.22 22.44 -8.02
C ILE A 66 -17.21 22.05 -6.94
N TYR A 67 -16.03 22.65 -7.00
CA TYR A 67 -14.98 22.46 -6.01
C TYR A 67 -15.15 23.52 -4.92
N LEU A 68 -15.26 23.08 -3.67
CA LEU A 68 -15.38 23.93 -2.51
C LEU A 68 -14.18 23.78 -1.57
N GLN A 69 -13.72 24.90 -1.06
CA GLN A 69 -12.62 25.02 -0.10
C GLN A 69 -13.19 25.34 1.28
N GLN A 70 -12.80 24.57 2.30
CA GLN A 70 -13.15 24.87 3.69
C GLN A 70 -12.35 26.08 4.17
N THR A 71 -13.03 27.06 4.78
CA THR A 71 -12.36 28.21 5.41
C THR A 71 -12.92 28.45 6.81
N TYR A 72 -12.08 29.02 7.68
CA TYR A 72 -12.52 29.55 8.96
C TYR A 72 -12.12 31.01 9.07
N LYS A 73 -13.10 31.89 9.28
CA LYS A 73 -12.92 33.36 9.21
C LYS A 73 -12.22 33.84 7.93
N ASN A 74 -12.58 33.25 6.79
CA ASN A 74 -12.01 33.50 5.45
C ASN A 74 -10.52 33.11 5.30
N ILE A 75 -9.96 32.31 6.21
CA ILE A 75 -8.63 31.69 6.07
C ILE A 75 -8.83 30.24 5.61
N PRO A 76 -8.31 29.83 4.43
CA PRO A 76 -8.44 28.45 3.94
C PRO A 76 -7.78 27.42 4.88
N ILE A 77 -8.39 26.25 5.01
CA ILE A 77 -7.76 25.07 5.61
C ILE A 77 -7.12 24.26 4.49
N ARG A 78 -5.78 24.16 4.49
CA ARG A 78 -5.02 23.52 3.41
C ARG A 78 -5.50 22.09 3.17
N ASN A 79 -5.67 21.74 1.91
CA ASN A 79 -6.18 20.46 1.40
C ASN A 79 -7.60 20.06 1.84
N ALA A 80 -8.27 20.79 2.73
CA ALA A 80 -9.64 20.50 3.18
C ALA A 80 -10.68 21.00 2.17
N THR A 81 -11.08 20.12 1.26
CA THR A 81 -11.90 20.42 0.08
C THR A 81 -13.08 19.45 -0.05
N MET A 82 -14.03 19.85 -0.90
CA MET A 82 -15.19 19.05 -1.28
C MET A 82 -15.44 19.18 -2.79
N THR A 83 -15.60 18.05 -3.46
CA THR A 83 -16.04 17.95 -4.85
C THR A 83 -17.54 17.62 -4.86
N LEU A 84 -18.37 18.60 -5.17
CA LEU A 84 -19.81 18.42 -5.35
C LEU A 84 -20.12 18.32 -6.85
N ILE A 85 -20.75 17.22 -7.26
CA ILE A 85 -21.10 16.97 -8.67
C ILE A 85 -22.61 16.99 -8.84
N LEU A 86 -23.07 17.75 -9.83
CA LEU A 86 -24.47 17.87 -10.21
C LEU A 86 -24.71 17.24 -11.59
N ASP A 87 -25.82 16.52 -11.73
CA ASP A 87 -26.31 16.13 -13.05
C ASP A 87 -26.84 17.33 -13.86
N LYS A 88 -27.15 17.09 -15.14
CA LYS A 88 -27.73 18.06 -16.07
C LYS A 88 -29.08 18.67 -15.61
N ASP A 89 -29.77 18.03 -14.66
CA ASP A 89 -31.06 18.46 -14.12
C ASP A 89 -30.90 19.19 -12.76
N GLY A 90 -29.66 19.33 -12.26
CA GLY A 90 -29.28 20.04 -11.04
C GLY A 90 -29.29 19.20 -9.77
N ASN A 91 -29.43 17.87 -9.85
CA ASN A 91 -29.41 16.99 -8.68
C ASN A 91 -27.97 16.67 -8.26
N VAL A 92 -27.70 16.64 -6.96
CA VAL A 92 -26.41 16.16 -6.43
C VAL A 92 -26.27 14.67 -6.70
N VAL A 93 -25.27 14.30 -7.50
CA VAL A 93 -24.92 12.90 -7.78
C VAL A 93 -23.68 12.44 -7.00
N SER A 94 -22.74 13.32 -6.68
CA SER A 94 -21.56 13.00 -5.85
C SER A 94 -21.21 14.15 -4.89
N ASP A 95 -20.64 13.80 -3.73
CA ASP A 95 -20.33 14.70 -2.64
C ASP A 95 -19.03 14.33 -1.90
N ALA A 96 -18.01 13.88 -2.64
CA ALA A 96 -16.71 13.47 -2.11
C ALA A 96 -15.97 14.63 -1.41
N HIS A 97 -15.40 14.37 -0.23
CA HIS A 97 -14.75 15.42 0.57
C HIS A 97 -13.72 14.86 1.56
N ASN A 98 -12.91 15.75 2.13
CA ASN A 98 -12.00 15.48 3.24
C ASN A 98 -12.06 16.58 4.33
N LEU A 99 -13.24 17.19 4.52
CA LEU A 99 -13.45 18.33 5.41
C LEU A 99 -13.06 18.02 6.86
N VAL A 100 -12.42 18.99 7.52
CA VAL A 100 -12.03 18.89 8.93
C VAL A 100 -13.25 19.15 9.81
N SER A 101 -13.49 18.26 10.78
CA SER A 101 -14.51 18.43 11.82
C SER A 101 -13.97 19.18 13.05
N GLU A 102 -14.88 19.85 13.77
CA GLU A 102 -14.59 20.56 15.03
C GLU A 102 -13.51 21.66 14.89
N VAL A 103 -13.49 22.34 13.74
CA VAL A 103 -12.48 23.32 13.30
C VAL A 103 -12.17 24.35 14.38
N LYS A 104 -13.23 24.89 15.01
CA LYS A 104 -13.15 25.91 16.06
C LYS A 104 -12.42 25.45 17.31
N ASP A 105 -12.55 24.18 17.66
CA ASP A 105 -11.95 23.60 18.87
C ASP A 105 -10.45 23.26 18.62
N LYS A 106 -10.03 23.17 17.35
CA LYS A 106 -8.65 22.84 16.91
C LYS A 106 -7.77 24.06 16.62
N ILE A 107 -8.33 25.27 16.52
CA ILE A 107 -7.62 26.50 16.14
C ILE A 107 -7.12 27.29 17.35
N ASN A 108 -5.81 27.63 17.34
CA ASN A 108 -5.19 28.43 18.40
C ASN A 108 -5.14 29.96 18.11
N SER A 109 -5.10 30.37 16.84
CA SER A 109 -5.13 31.80 16.44
C SER A 109 -5.75 31.99 15.06
N SER A 110 -6.25 33.20 14.79
CA SER A 110 -6.69 33.65 13.47
C SER A 110 -6.05 34.98 13.06
N VAL A 111 -4.92 35.35 13.69
CA VAL A 111 -4.14 36.55 13.40
C VAL A 111 -2.66 36.17 13.37
N ALA A 112 -1.96 36.55 12.32
CA ALA A 112 -0.52 36.31 12.19
C ALA A 112 0.28 37.21 13.15
N GLY A 113 1.25 36.63 13.85
CA GLY A 113 2.24 37.33 14.67
C GLY A 113 3.47 37.79 13.88
N ILE A 114 3.72 37.18 12.71
CA ILE A 114 4.77 37.58 11.76
C ILE A 114 4.19 37.94 10.39
N SER A 115 4.91 38.77 9.64
CA SER A 115 4.61 39.11 8.25
C SER A 115 5.08 38.02 7.26
N ALA A 116 4.50 38.02 6.04
CA ALA A 116 4.96 37.14 4.96
C ALA A 116 6.46 37.29 4.65
N ILE A 117 7.01 38.50 4.72
CA ILE A 117 8.46 38.75 4.54
C ILE A 117 9.28 38.02 5.62
N GLN A 118 8.84 38.03 6.88
CA GLN A 118 9.51 37.29 7.95
C GLN A 118 9.36 35.76 7.78
N ALA A 119 8.25 35.29 7.23
CA ALA A 119 8.07 33.88 6.88
C ALA A 119 9.01 33.45 5.74
N ILE A 120 9.16 34.27 4.69
CA ILE A 120 10.12 34.02 3.60
C ILE A 120 11.54 33.95 4.15
N VAL A 121 11.96 34.90 4.99
CA VAL A 121 13.29 34.87 5.65
C VAL A 121 13.46 33.62 6.53
N SER A 122 12.40 33.18 7.23
CA SER A 122 12.44 31.94 8.02
C SER A 122 12.57 30.69 7.13
N SER A 123 11.91 30.68 5.96
CA SER A 123 12.03 29.58 5.00
C SER A 123 13.43 29.50 4.37
N ALA A 124 14.05 30.64 4.03
CA ALA A 124 15.44 30.68 3.60
C ALA A 124 16.40 30.12 4.68
N GLY A 125 16.15 30.46 5.95
CA GLY A 125 16.87 29.88 7.08
C GLY A 125 16.70 28.36 7.22
N HIS A 126 15.50 27.82 6.98
CA HIS A 126 15.24 26.37 6.94
C HIS A 126 16.02 25.66 5.83
N PHE A 127 16.17 26.29 4.66
CA PHE A 127 16.98 25.79 3.55
C PHE A 127 18.49 26.14 3.67
N ASN A 128 18.94 26.71 4.79
CA ASN A 128 20.32 27.18 5.01
C ASN A 128 20.82 28.23 3.98
N ILE A 129 19.90 29.00 3.37
CA ILE A 129 20.21 30.03 2.37
C ILE A 129 20.52 31.36 3.07
N ASN A 130 21.73 31.87 2.83
CA ASN A 130 22.18 33.17 3.34
C ASN A 130 21.75 34.31 2.39
N LEU A 131 20.57 34.88 2.65
CA LEU A 131 20.03 36.01 1.90
C LEU A 131 20.91 37.26 2.02
N LYS A 132 21.16 37.91 0.89
CA LYS A 132 21.85 39.21 0.75
C LYS A 132 20.86 40.33 0.52
N ASP A 133 19.77 40.04 -0.20
CA ASP A 133 18.72 40.98 -0.54
C ASP A 133 17.52 40.82 0.42
N LYS A 134 16.46 41.60 0.17
CA LYS A 134 15.19 41.50 0.91
C LYS A 134 14.07 41.20 -0.07
N PRO A 135 13.07 40.37 0.29
CA PRO A 135 11.92 40.11 -0.57
C PRO A 135 11.23 41.42 -0.97
N ILE A 136 11.13 41.69 -2.27
CA ILE A 136 10.51 42.89 -2.83
C ILE A 136 9.08 42.53 -3.22
N SER A 137 8.07 43.22 -2.68
CA SER A 137 6.68 42.98 -3.11
C SER A 137 6.50 43.47 -4.56
N SER A 138 6.08 42.58 -5.46
CA SER A 138 5.88 42.84 -6.89
C SER A 138 4.50 43.45 -7.14
N THR A 139 3.46 42.86 -6.55
CA THR A 139 2.07 43.31 -6.64
C THR A 139 1.27 42.89 -5.40
N ARG A 140 0.23 43.66 -5.07
CA ARG A 140 -0.79 43.29 -4.08
C ARG A 140 -2.04 42.83 -4.83
N SER A 141 -2.31 41.52 -4.81
CA SER A 141 -3.55 40.95 -5.35
C SER A 141 -4.72 41.16 -4.38
N ASP A 142 -5.93 41.25 -4.92
CA ASP A 142 -7.16 41.16 -4.12
C ASP A 142 -7.29 39.74 -3.53
N GLY A 143 -7.96 39.62 -2.39
CA GLY A 143 -8.26 38.33 -1.75
C GLY A 143 -7.26 37.82 -0.70
N GLY A 144 -6.16 38.53 -0.44
CA GLY A 144 -5.26 38.22 0.69
C GLY A 144 -4.01 37.40 0.37
N LYS A 145 -3.75 37.14 -0.93
CA LYS A 145 -2.47 36.66 -1.43
C LYS A 145 -1.48 37.81 -1.61
N TYR A 146 -0.19 37.49 -1.59
CA TYR A 146 0.91 38.46 -1.74
C TYR A 146 2.00 37.85 -2.63
N SER A 147 2.46 38.62 -3.62
CA SER A 147 3.54 38.22 -4.51
C SER A 147 4.84 38.95 -4.17
N PHE A 148 5.96 38.23 -4.12
CA PHE A 148 7.29 38.75 -3.82
C PHE A 148 8.35 38.25 -4.81
N ILE A 149 9.32 39.09 -5.14
CA ILE A 149 10.50 38.72 -5.92
C ILE A 149 11.69 38.56 -4.98
N LEU A 150 12.39 37.43 -5.09
CA LEU A 150 13.62 37.12 -4.37
C LEU A 150 14.51 36.20 -5.22
N SER A 151 15.09 36.76 -6.29
CA SER A 151 15.86 36.01 -7.31
C SER A 151 17.12 35.31 -6.81
N GLU A 152 17.55 35.55 -5.57
CA GLU A 152 18.63 34.79 -4.92
C GLU A 152 18.16 33.45 -4.31
N MET A 153 16.84 33.23 -4.24
CA MET A 153 16.22 32.04 -3.67
C MET A 153 15.32 31.31 -4.69
N THR A 154 14.54 32.06 -5.48
CA THR A 154 13.55 31.47 -6.41
C THR A 154 13.70 31.96 -7.85
N LYS A 155 13.52 31.05 -8.81
CA LYS A 155 13.48 31.32 -10.27
C LYS A 155 12.20 32.11 -10.64
N SER A 156 11.10 31.83 -9.95
CA SER A 156 9.78 32.48 -10.12
C SER A 156 9.39 33.35 -8.89
N PRO A 157 8.40 34.27 -9.00
CA PRO A 157 7.87 35.00 -7.86
C PRO A 157 7.29 34.09 -6.77
N ILE A 158 7.47 34.49 -5.52
CA ILE A 158 6.97 33.79 -4.33
C ILE A 158 5.54 34.27 -4.05
N GLU A 159 4.56 33.40 -4.27
CA GLU A 159 3.19 33.58 -3.77
C GLU A 159 3.12 33.20 -2.29
N ALA A 160 2.50 34.07 -1.48
CA ALA A 160 2.36 33.93 -0.03
C ALA A 160 0.92 34.16 0.42
N GLU A 161 0.36 33.21 1.17
CA GLU A 161 -1.03 33.21 1.63
C GLU A 161 -1.13 32.72 3.09
N LEU A 162 -2.09 33.24 3.87
CA LEU A 162 -2.41 32.66 5.18
C LEU A 162 -3.32 31.45 5.02
N LYS A 163 -2.93 30.31 5.57
CA LYS A 163 -3.73 29.07 5.61
C LYS A 163 -3.70 28.46 7.01
N TYR A 164 -4.58 27.50 7.25
CA TYR A 164 -4.50 26.57 8.36
C TYR A 164 -3.97 25.22 7.86
N GLU A 165 -2.88 24.72 8.46
CA GLU A 165 -2.39 23.35 8.25
C GLU A 165 -2.89 22.47 9.40
N LEU A 166 -3.41 21.28 9.10
CA LEU A 166 -3.76 20.28 10.10
C LEU A 166 -2.51 19.50 10.50
N THR A 167 -2.18 19.48 11.79
CA THR A 167 -1.02 18.76 12.32
C THR A 167 -1.44 17.99 13.57
N GLY A 168 -1.55 16.66 13.43
CA GLY A 168 -2.27 15.84 14.40
C GLY A 168 -3.72 16.32 14.51
N ASP A 169 -4.19 16.59 15.73
CA ASP A 169 -5.55 17.09 15.98
C ASP A 169 -5.62 18.63 16.19
N LYS A 170 -4.69 19.39 15.59
CA LYS A 170 -4.63 20.85 15.73
C LYS A 170 -4.48 21.55 14.38
N LEU A 171 -5.16 22.69 14.24
CA LEU A 171 -5.06 23.57 13.09
C LEU A 171 -4.09 24.72 13.40
N ILE A 172 -2.93 24.69 12.77
CA ILE A 172 -1.85 25.67 12.93
C ILE A 172 -2.00 26.75 11.86
N LEU A 173 -2.06 28.01 12.26
CA LEU A 173 -2.05 29.14 11.32
C LEU A 173 -0.64 29.27 10.72
N VAL A 174 -0.54 29.21 9.39
CA VAL A 174 0.71 29.23 8.64
C VAL A 174 0.69 30.30 7.54
N TRP A 175 1.86 30.86 7.25
CA TRP A 175 2.15 31.41 5.94
C TRP A 175 2.55 30.25 5.04
N ASN A 176 1.70 29.97 4.06
CA ASN A 176 1.97 29.06 2.96
C ASN A 176 2.72 29.85 1.88
N LEU A 177 3.88 29.36 1.45
CA LEU A 177 4.76 30.00 0.48
C LEU A 177 5.06 29.03 -0.67
N GLN A 178 4.97 29.52 -1.91
CA GLN A 178 5.33 28.75 -3.10
C GLN A 178 6.72 29.15 -3.58
N LEU A 179 7.66 28.21 -3.62
CA LEU A 179 9.10 28.47 -3.82
C LEU A 179 9.69 27.60 -4.94
N ASP A 180 9.74 28.14 -6.16
CA ASP A 180 10.40 27.54 -7.33
C ASP A 180 11.92 27.78 -7.23
N MET A 181 12.70 26.80 -6.77
CA MET A 181 14.06 27.02 -6.25
C MET A 181 15.11 27.32 -7.33
N VAL A 182 16.12 28.12 -7.01
CA VAL A 182 17.25 28.42 -7.94
C VAL A 182 18.25 27.26 -8.04
N ASN A 183 18.54 26.56 -6.93
CA ASN A 183 19.62 25.59 -6.86
C ASN A 183 19.15 24.12 -6.93
N SER A 184 17.89 23.86 -7.27
CA SER A 184 17.33 22.52 -7.50
C SER A 184 16.09 22.62 -8.39
N SER A 185 15.63 21.47 -8.91
CA SER A 185 14.35 21.35 -9.63
C SER A 185 13.11 21.53 -8.73
N ASP A 186 13.28 21.70 -7.41
CA ASP A 186 12.18 21.73 -6.45
C ASP A 186 11.27 22.94 -6.62
N TYR A 187 9.97 22.71 -6.53
CA TYR A 187 8.97 23.75 -6.38
C TYR A 187 8.19 23.51 -5.09
N TRP A 188 8.69 24.06 -3.97
CA TRP A 188 8.15 23.79 -2.64
C TRP A 188 6.87 24.57 -2.32
N ASP A 189 5.86 23.86 -1.84
CA ASP A 189 4.72 24.37 -1.07
C ASP A 189 5.06 24.28 0.42
N ILE A 190 5.72 25.32 0.98
CA ILE A 190 6.22 25.31 2.37
C ILE A 190 5.30 26.07 3.32
N ASN A 191 5.11 25.53 4.52
CA ASN A 191 4.25 26.10 5.56
C ASN A 191 5.09 26.54 6.76
N ILE A 192 5.12 27.85 7.01
CA ILE A 192 5.82 28.48 8.13
C ILE A 192 4.80 28.98 9.15
N ASN A 193 4.97 28.63 10.42
CA ASN A 193 4.08 29.02 11.51
C ASN A 193 3.94 30.55 11.57
N ALA A 194 2.72 31.06 11.36
CA ALA A 194 2.44 32.49 11.24
C ALA A 194 2.55 33.25 12.58
N LEU A 195 2.78 32.57 13.70
CA LEU A 195 3.02 33.16 15.01
C LEU A 195 4.51 33.19 15.39
N THR A 196 5.25 32.12 15.07
CA THR A 196 6.62 31.91 15.58
C THR A 196 7.72 31.95 14.52
N GLY A 197 7.38 31.83 13.23
CA GLY A 197 8.38 31.64 12.16
C GLY A 197 9.00 30.24 12.10
N ALA A 198 8.54 29.28 12.91
CA ALA A 198 9.02 27.90 12.85
C ALA A 198 8.48 27.17 11.60
N PHE A 199 9.28 26.28 11.03
CA PHE A 199 8.83 25.32 10.02
C PHE A 199 7.70 24.41 10.56
N VAL A 200 6.70 24.11 9.73
CA VAL A 200 5.59 23.19 10.07
C VAL A 200 5.56 21.99 9.13
N SER A 201 5.49 22.23 7.82
CA SER A 201 5.45 21.18 6.79
C SER A 201 5.94 21.73 5.44
N LYS A 202 6.23 20.83 4.49
CA LYS A 202 6.40 21.17 3.07
C LYS A 202 5.89 20.03 2.19
N SER A 203 5.42 20.38 0.99
CA SER A 203 5.16 19.47 -0.12
C SER A 203 5.91 19.97 -1.37
N ASN A 204 6.17 19.12 -2.35
CA ASN A 204 6.84 19.51 -3.60
C ASN A 204 5.85 19.40 -4.76
N TYR A 205 5.73 20.44 -5.59
CA TYR A 205 4.98 20.37 -6.85
C TYR A 205 5.78 19.69 -7.95
N THR A 206 7.11 19.61 -7.82
CA THR A 206 7.97 18.78 -8.65
C THR A 206 7.86 17.33 -8.19
N THR A 207 7.23 16.50 -9.02
CA THR A 207 7.25 15.04 -8.83
C THR A 207 8.48 14.50 -9.53
N TYR A 208 9.36 13.86 -8.78
CA TYR A 208 10.60 13.28 -9.31
C TYR A 208 10.42 11.80 -9.59
N CYS A 209 10.63 11.42 -10.84
CA CYS A 209 10.71 10.03 -11.25
C CYS A 209 12.12 9.49 -10.95
N THR A 210 12.60 9.73 -9.71
CA THR A 210 13.93 9.30 -9.25
C THR A 210 13.95 7.79 -9.20
N ILE A 211 14.32 7.26 -10.35
CA ILE A 211 14.62 5.89 -10.64
C ILE A 211 16.07 5.69 -10.21
N PRO A 212 16.35 5.17 -8.99
CA PRO A 212 17.61 4.48 -8.82
C PRO A 212 17.70 3.45 -9.94
N ARG A 213 18.89 3.29 -10.55
CA ARG A 213 19.19 2.34 -11.64
C ARG A 213 18.94 0.84 -11.32
N TYR A 214 18.26 0.56 -10.21
CA TYR A 214 18.08 -0.72 -9.55
C TYR A 214 16.62 -0.87 -9.16
N ALA A 215 15.81 -1.10 -10.18
CA ALA A 215 14.43 -1.49 -10.00
C ALA A 215 14.00 -2.53 -11.05
N PHE A 216 14.58 -3.72 -10.92
CA PHE A 216 13.99 -5.03 -11.26
C PHE A 216 13.71 -5.36 -12.74
N SER A 217 14.09 -6.58 -13.15
CA SER A 217 13.81 -7.14 -14.47
C SER A 217 13.92 -8.66 -14.46
N ASP A 218 12.82 -9.34 -14.82
CA ASP A 218 12.64 -10.77 -15.13
C ASP A 218 11.16 -10.96 -15.58
N SER A 219 10.73 -11.88 -16.46
CA SER A 219 11.47 -12.74 -17.41
C SER A 219 10.54 -13.51 -18.39
N GLY A 220 11.00 -13.82 -19.64
CA GLY A 220 10.59 -14.93 -20.56
C GLY A 220 9.14 -14.98 -21.13
N HIS A 221 8.80 -15.44 -22.35
CA HIS A 221 9.43 -16.16 -23.48
C HIS A 221 8.42 -16.19 -24.69
N SER A 222 8.65 -16.58 -25.96
CA SER A 222 9.81 -16.70 -26.89
C SER A 222 9.34 -17.27 -28.26
N GLY A 223 9.96 -16.93 -29.42
CA GLY A 223 9.96 -17.83 -30.62
C GLY A 223 9.82 -17.25 -32.06
N HIS A 224 10.96 -17.00 -32.73
CA HIS A 224 11.20 -16.99 -34.21
C HIS A 224 10.42 -15.99 -35.13
N SER A 225 10.94 -15.48 -36.26
CA SER A 225 12.10 -15.85 -37.11
C SER A 225 12.75 -14.63 -37.81
N LEU A 226 13.97 -14.79 -38.32
CA LEU A 226 14.79 -13.76 -38.98
C LEU A 226 14.50 -13.65 -40.48
N ILE A 227 14.46 -12.42 -41.03
CA ILE A 227 14.73 -12.14 -42.46
C ILE A 227 15.58 -10.87 -42.59
N GLU A 228 16.81 -11.03 -43.08
CA GLU A 228 17.65 -9.93 -43.56
C GLU A 228 17.21 -9.48 -44.97
N ASN A 229 17.34 -8.18 -45.31
CA ASN A 229 18.35 -7.73 -46.28
C ASN A 229 18.32 -6.22 -46.62
N THR A 230 19.51 -5.62 -46.57
CA THR A 230 20.07 -4.57 -47.44
C THR A 230 19.19 -3.42 -47.96
N ASP A 231 19.46 -2.23 -47.41
CA ASP A 231 20.13 -1.13 -48.10
C ASP A 231 19.75 -0.80 -49.58
N LYS A 232 19.15 0.38 -49.78
CA LYS A 232 19.39 1.22 -50.97
C LYS A 232 18.91 2.67 -50.80
N THR A 233 19.83 3.59 -51.06
CA THR A 233 19.62 5.02 -51.35
C THR A 233 18.46 5.28 -52.33
N LEU A 234 17.77 6.43 -52.21
CA LEU A 234 17.56 7.40 -53.34
C LEU A 234 16.79 8.69 -52.95
N LYS A 235 17.45 9.84 -53.21
CA LYS A 235 16.95 11.14 -53.71
C LYS A 235 15.58 11.71 -53.32
N TYR A 236 15.63 12.93 -52.74
CA TYR A 236 14.55 13.92 -52.69
C TYR A 236 14.05 14.37 -54.07
N PRO A 237 12.71 14.55 -54.23
CA PRO A 237 12.12 15.60 -55.05
C PRO A 237 11.86 16.84 -54.20
N GLN A 238 12.25 18.03 -54.69
CA GLN A 238 11.61 19.27 -54.25
C GLN A 238 10.30 19.43 -55.02
N ASP A 239 9.23 19.82 -54.31
CA ASP A 239 8.13 20.57 -54.89
C ASP A 239 7.62 21.57 -53.85
N ILE A 240 7.23 22.76 -54.32
CA ILE A 240 6.76 23.89 -53.50
C ILE A 240 5.39 24.31 -54.06
N LEU A 241 4.34 24.32 -53.23
CA LEU A 241 3.43 25.46 -53.03
C LEU A 241 2.25 25.12 -52.08
N LEU A 242 1.82 26.14 -51.34
CA LEU A 242 0.52 26.30 -50.64
C LEU A 242 0.18 25.32 -49.50
N GLY A 243 0.39 25.79 -48.26
CA GLY A 243 -0.24 25.21 -47.06
C GLY A 243 0.18 23.78 -46.75
N ALA A 244 1.48 23.52 -46.66
CA ALA A 244 1.99 22.19 -46.35
C ALA A 244 1.58 21.76 -44.92
N ALA A 245 0.98 20.56 -44.83
CA ALA A 245 0.74 19.84 -43.58
C ALA A 245 2.03 19.75 -42.76
N ALA A 246 1.96 20.04 -41.47
CA ALA A 246 3.13 19.98 -40.59
C ALA A 246 3.60 18.52 -40.49
N ARG A 247 4.92 18.28 -40.55
CA ARG A 247 5.47 16.92 -40.55
C ARG A 247 6.65 16.77 -39.58
N TYR A 248 6.58 15.72 -38.77
CA TYR A 248 7.56 15.40 -37.73
C TYR A 248 8.08 13.98 -37.99
N ASN A 249 9.40 13.81 -38.13
CA ASN A 249 10.03 12.50 -38.18
C ASN A 249 10.32 12.05 -36.74
N VAL A 250 9.53 11.13 -36.19
CA VAL A 250 9.50 10.86 -34.73
C VAL A 250 9.26 9.39 -34.44
N TYR A 251 9.48 8.95 -33.18
CA TYR A 251 8.94 7.67 -32.72
C TYR A 251 7.43 7.85 -32.57
N LYS A 252 6.73 7.72 -33.69
CA LYS A 252 5.27 7.94 -33.76
C LYS A 252 4.57 6.91 -32.90
N LEU A 253 3.61 7.34 -32.08
CA LEU A 253 2.83 6.44 -31.24
C LEU A 253 2.17 5.35 -32.11
N PRO A 254 2.19 4.07 -31.67
CA PRO A 254 2.54 3.60 -30.32
C PRO A 254 4.01 3.14 -30.16
N VAL A 255 4.93 3.54 -31.04
CA VAL A 255 6.36 3.22 -30.84
C VAL A 255 6.85 3.92 -29.59
N GLU A 256 7.31 3.15 -28.59
CA GLU A 256 7.76 3.69 -27.31
C GLU A 256 9.14 4.35 -27.40
N SER A 257 10.11 3.75 -28.08
CA SER A 257 11.49 4.24 -28.06
C SER A 257 12.29 3.61 -29.22
N PRO A 258 13.56 3.98 -29.43
CA PRO A 258 14.37 3.45 -30.54
C PRO A 258 14.51 1.92 -30.55
N LYS A 259 14.42 1.27 -29.38
CA LYS A 259 14.42 -0.20 -29.25
C LYS A 259 13.13 -0.85 -29.78
N HIS A 260 12.03 -0.11 -29.82
CA HIS A 260 10.69 -0.65 -30.10
C HIS A 260 10.22 -0.54 -31.55
N GLY A 261 10.87 0.28 -32.37
CA GLY A 261 10.53 0.49 -33.78
C GLY A 261 11.26 1.71 -34.39
N PRO A 262 11.28 1.83 -35.72
CA PRO A 262 11.89 2.96 -36.40
C PRO A 262 11.06 4.25 -36.26
N ARG A 263 11.71 5.40 -36.47
CA ARG A 263 11.01 6.69 -36.65
C ARG A 263 10.17 6.66 -37.93
N THR A 264 9.02 7.35 -37.90
CA THR A 264 8.14 7.54 -39.06
C THR A 264 7.55 8.95 -39.05
N PHE A 265 6.97 9.38 -40.17
CA PHE A 265 6.31 10.68 -40.24
C PHE A 265 4.95 10.69 -39.54
N ALA A 266 4.82 11.56 -38.54
CA ALA A 266 3.54 12.16 -38.17
C ALA A 266 3.31 13.37 -39.10
N THR A 267 2.20 13.39 -39.84
CA THR A 267 1.81 14.48 -40.74
C THR A 267 0.42 14.93 -40.32
N ASP A 268 0.26 16.21 -40.00
CA ASP A 268 -0.89 16.77 -39.27
C ASP A 268 -1.33 15.87 -38.11
N GLY A 269 -0.42 15.67 -37.16
CA GLY A 269 -0.61 14.75 -36.02
C GLY A 269 -1.67 15.22 -35.01
N GLN A 270 -2.05 16.50 -35.05
CA GLN A 270 -2.99 17.13 -34.14
C GLN A 270 -4.41 16.55 -34.21
N TYR A 271 -5.11 16.57 -33.08
CA TYR A 271 -6.57 16.37 -33.05
C TYR A 271 -7.27 17.74 -33.12
N PRO A 272 -8.02 18.05 -34.20
CA PRO A 272 -8.58 19.40 -34.41
C PRO A 272 -9.57 19.88 -33.34
N THR A 273 -10.07 19.00 -32.47
CA THR A 273 -10.92 19.37 -31.33
C THR A 273 -10.13 19.89 -30.13
N ALA A 274 -8.88 19.45 -29.97
CA ALA A 274 -7.99 19.86 -28.88
C ALA A 274 -7.02 20.97 -29.33
N SER A 275 -6.48 20.83 -30.56
CA SER A 275 -5.54 21.76 -31.18
C SER A 275 -6.11 22.33 -32.50
N PRO A 276 -7.16 23.18 -32.45
CA PRO A 276 -7.88 23.65 -33.65
C PRO A 276 -7.04 24.46 -34.63
N PHE A 277 -6.00 25.15 -34.15
CA PHE A 277 -5.07 25.95 -34.97
C PHE A 277 -3.74 25.21 -35.25
N GLY A 278 -3.67 23.91 -34.91
CA GLY A 278 -2.44 23.12 -34.94
C GLY A 278 -1.49 23.43 -33.79
N TRP A 279 -0.34 22.75 -33.76
CA TRP A 279 0.61 22.82 -32.63
C TRP A 279 1.60 24.00 -32.69
N HIS A 280 1.47 24.92 -33.66
CA HIS A 280 2.43 26.02 -33.91
C HIS A 280 1.80 27.43 -33.87
N ASP A 281 0.59 27.53 -33.31
CA ASP A 281 -0.11 28.76 -32.97
C ASP A 281 -0.27 28.86 -31.45
N THR A 282 -0.26 30.07 -30.89
CA THR A 282 -0.69 30.39 -29.51
C THR A 282 -1.77 31.47 -29.46
N ASN A 283 -2.03 32.16 -30.57
CA ASN A 283 -2.84 33.37 -30.60
C ASN A 283 -4.30 33.09 -31.04
N GLY A 284 -4.59 31.93 -31.61
CA GLY A 284 -5.91 31.49 -32.07
C GLY A 284 -6.35 32.13 -33.38
N VAL A 285 -5.44 32.31 -34.33
CA VAL A 285 -5.70 32.77 -35.69
C VAL A 285 -5.14 31.74 -36.67
N ASP A 286 -5.83 31.53 -37.79
CA ASP A 286 -5.42 30.56 -38.81
C ASP A 286 -4.01 30.86 -39.36
N GLY A 287 -3.08 29.95 -39.08
CA GLY A 287 -1.70 29.99 -39.56
C GLY A 287 -0.68 29.94 -38.42
N ALA A 288 0.35 29.11 -38.59
CA ALA A 288 1.42 29.01 -37.61
C ALA A 288 2.23 30.31 -37.50
N GLU A 289 2.31 30.87 -36.29
CA GLU A 289 3.17 32.02 -35.99
C GLU A 289 4.60 31.56 -35.65
N PHE A 290 4.76 30.34 -35.14
CA PHE A 290 6.04 29.71 -34.89
C PHE A 290 6.43 28.74 -36.01
N THR A 291 7.71 28.74 -36.38
CA THR A 291 8.32 27.70 -37.26
C THR A 291 9.21 26.74 -36.48
N ILE A 292 9.22 26.89 -35.15
CA ILE A 292 10.00 26.11 -34.18
C ILE A 292 9.07 25.21 -33.35
N THR A 293 9.63 24.35 -32.49
CA THR A 293 8.93 23.48 -31.53
C THR A 293 8.22 24.24 -30.39
N ARG A 294 7.31 25.13 -30.76
CA ARG A 294 6.49 25.95 -29.86
C ARG A 294 5.10 26.19 -30.43
N GLY A 295 4.09 26.15 -29.57
CA GLY A 295 2.71 26.59 -29.82
C GLY A 295 1.87 26.47 -28.56
N ASN A 296 0.55 26.34 -28.70
CA ASN A 296 -0.40 26.54 -27.61
C ASN A 296 -0.19 25.61 -26.42
N ASN A 297 0.17 24.35 -26.67
CA ASN A 297 0.16 23.30 -25.64
C ASN A 297 1.54 23.14 -24.98
N VAL A 298 2.62 23.47 -25.71
CA VAL A 298 4.01 23.21 -25.31
C VAL A 298 5.00 24.13 -26.03
N HIS A 299 6.07 24.49 -25.32
CA HIS A 299 7.34 24.96 -25.90
C HIS A 299 8.41 23.95 -25.50
N ALA A 300 8.98 23.26 -26.49
CA ALA A 300 10.06 22.29 -26.28
C ALA A 300 11.39 22.86 -26.76
N PHE A 301 12.43 22.77 -25.92
CA PHE A 301 13.73 23.40 -26.11
C PHE A 301 14.83 22.64 -25.34
N GLU A 302 16.10 23.00 -25.53
CA GLU A 302 17.21 22.48 -24.71
C GLU A 302 17.49 23.44 -23.55
N ASP A 303 17.73 22.91 -22.34
CA ASP A 303 18.04 23.68 -21.12
C ASP A 303 19.28 23.09 -20.43
N LYS A 304 20.44 23.18 -21.08
CA LYS A 304 21.63 22.46 -20.60
C LYS A 304 22.22 23.05 -19.31
N ASN A 305 21.76 24.23 -18.89
CA ASN A 305 22.28 25.00 -17.76
C ASN A 305 21.32 25.08 -16.56
N ASP A 306 20.10 24.52 -16.66
CA ASP A 306 19.08 24.50 -15.60
C ASP A 306 18.65 25.92 -15.16
N ASP A 307 18.49 26.85 -16.12
CA ASP A 307 18.01 28.21 -15.84
C ASP A 307 16.51 28.43 -16.14
N ASN A 308 15.81 27.39 -16.60
CA ASN A 308 14.41 27.40 -17.04
C ASN A 308 14.15 28.30 -18.26
N GLN A 309 15.17 28.54 -19.10
CA GLN A 309 15.03 29.24 -20.38
C GLN A 309 15.53 28.37 -21.54
N SER A 310 15.14 28.78 -22.74
CA SER A 310 15.65 28.16 -23.97
C SER A 310 17.09 28.59 -24.25
N ASP A 311 17.96 27.61 -24.51
CA ASP A 311 19.31 27.78 -25.09
C ASP A 311 19.29 28.53 -26.45
N GLY A 312 18.11 28.80 -27.05
CA GLY A 312 17.94 29.52 -28.32
C GLY A 312 18.24 28.66 -29.55
N ASN A 313 18.07 27.35 -29.42
CA ASN A 313 18.43 26.30 -30.36
C ASN A 313 17.25 25.42 -30.80
N GLU A 314 16.01 25.90 -30.64
CA GLU A 314 14.82 25.12 -30.98
C GLU A 314 14.85 24.63 -32.43
N PRO A 315 14.53 23.35 -32.68
CA PRO A 315 14.40 22.82 -34.04
C PRO A 315 13.44 23.67 -34.87
N ASN A 316 13.89 24.11 -36.05
CA ASN A 316 13.10 24.95 -36.95
C ASN A 316 12.73 24.18 -38.23
N GLY A 317 11.44 23.95 -38.45
CA GLY A 317 10.89 23.26 -39.63
C GLY A 317 10.72 24.15 -40.86
N GLY A 318 11.09 25.43 -40.77
CA GLY A 318 10.88 26.45 -41.80
C GLY A 318 9.40 26.76 -42.07
N SER A 319 9.14 27.51 -43.13
CA SER A 319 7.76 27.85 -43.57
C SER A 319 6.94 26.64 -44.06
N ALA A 320 7.55 25.47 -44.19
CA ALA A 320 6.91 24.20 -44.53
C ALA A 320 6.65 23.31 -43.31
N LEU A 321 7.02 23.74 -42.09
CA LEU A 321 6.88 22.99 -40.83
C LEU A 321 7.36 21.53 -40.94
N SER A 322 8.54 21.35 -41.54
CA SER A 322 9.12 20.04 -41.84
C SER A 322 10.28 19.69 -40.92
N PHE A 323 9.96 19.09 -39.77
CA PHE A 323 10.89 18.65 -38.74
C PHE A 323 11.45 17.26 -39.06
N ASP A 324 12.27 17.19 -40.12
CA ASP A 324 12.90 15.97 -40.63
C ASP A 324 14.41 15.96 -40.36
N PHE A 325 14.77 15.79 -39.09
CA PHE A 325 16.17 15.78 -38.65
C PHE A 325 16.73 14.35 -38.57
N PRO A 326 17.96 14.08 -39.05
CA PRO A 326 18.58 12.77 -38.95
C PRO A 326 18.87 12.39 -37.48
N ILE A 327 19.11 11.10 -37.24
CA ILE A 327 19.54 10.58 -35.94
C ILE A 327 20.54 9.44 -36.14
N ASP A 328 21.59 9.38 -35.32
CA ASP A 328 22.50 8.25 -35.21
C ASP A 328 22.78 7.97 -33.73
N LEU A 329 22.23 6.85 -33.24
CA LEU A 329 22.26 6.44 -31.84
C LEU A 329 23.66 5.96 -31.37
N ASN A 330 24.62 5.83 -32.29
CA ASN A 330 26.01 5.54 -31.95
C ASN A 330 26.80 6.80 -31.57
N ASN A 331 26.30 7.99 -31.90
CA ASN A 331 26.91 9.27 -31.55
C ASN A 331 26.37 9.81 -30.22
N ASP A 332 27.12 10.72 -29.61
CA ASP A 332 26.69 11.43 -28.40
C ASP A 332 25.29 12.04 -28.61
N PRO A 333 24.32 11.86 -27.69
CA PRO A 333 22.95 12.32 -27.90
C PRO A 333 22.81 13.82 -28.18
N ARG A 334 23.77 14.65 -27.73
CA ARG A 334 23.81 16.09 -28.03
C ARG A 334 24.00 16.40 -29.51
N GLN A 335 24.46 15.44 -30.31
CA GLN A 335 24.52 15.54 -31.78
C GLN A 335 23.19 15.19 -32.46
N ASN A 336 22.26 14.59 -31.72
CA ASN A 336 20.91 14.20 -32.14
C ASN A 336 19.82 15.17 -31.62
N ASN A 337 20.24 16.28 -31.00
CA ASN A 337 19.40 17.27 -30.32
C ASN A 337 18.14 17.70 -31.12
N LEU A 338 18.29 17.98 -32.41
CA LEU A 338 17.17 18.44 -33.24
C LEU A 338 16.07 17.38 -33.38
N ALA A 339 16.46 16.10 -33.45
CA ALA A 339 15.51 14.98 -33.49
C ALA A 339 14.88 14.71 -32.11
N ALA A 340 15.66 14.85 -31.03
CA ALA A 340 15.23 14.69 -29.65
C ALA A 340 14.15 15.71 -29.24
N VAL A 341 14.43 17.00 -29.39
CA VAL A 341 13.47 18.08 -29.06
C VAL A 341 12.23 18.01 -29.95
N THR A 342 12.36 17.56 -31.22
CA THR A 342 11.21 17.28 -32.10
C THR A 342 10.35 16.12 -31.58
N ASN A 343 10.95 15.06 -31.05
CA ASN A 343 10.22 13.92 -30.48
C ASN A 343 9.49 14.30 -29.19
N LEU A 344 10.16 15.04 -28.30
CA LEU A 344 9.58 15.62 -27.09
C LEU A 344 8.39 16.54 -27.40
N PHE A 345 8.55 17.46 -28.36
CA PHE A 345 7.48 18.33 -28.83
C PHE A 345 6.27 17.55 -29.37
N TYR A 346 6.51 16.56 -30.23
CA TYR A 346 5.45 15.71 -30.79
C TYR A 346 4.65 15.01 -29.70
N LEU A 347 5.32 14.35 -28.75
CA LEU A 347 4.63 13.55 -27.76
C LEU A 347 3.92 14.39 -26.70
N THR A 348 4.51 15.49 -26.23
CA THR A 348 3.83 16.40 -25.29
C THR A 348 2.54 16.96 -25.89
N ASN A 349 2.52 17.26 -27.20
CA ASN A 349 1.29 17.60 -27.92
C ASN A 349 0.31 16.41 -28.07
N MET A 350 0.78 15.19 -28.32
CA MET A 350 -0.09 14.01 -28.37
C MET A 350 -0.71 13.70 -26.99
N MET A 351 0.02 13.89 -25.90
CA MET A 351 -0.48 13.76 -24.54
C MET A 351 -1.58 14.80 -24.25
N HIS A 352 -1.36 16.06 -24.64
CA HIS A 352 -2.39 17.09 -24.61
C HIS A 352 -3.64 16.67 -25.40
N ASP A 353 -3.49 16.36 -26.68
CA ASP A 353 -4.62 16.13 -27.59
C ASP A 353 -5.43 14.86 -27.23
N VAL A 354 -4.76 13.78 -26.81
CA VAL A 354 -5.44 12.57 -26.30
C VAL A 354 -6.15 12.87 -24.99
N SER A 355 -5.46 13.44 -23.99
CA SER A 355 -6.03 13.69 -22.66
C SER A 355 -7.23 14.64 -22.73
N PHE A 356 -7.17 15.70 -23.55
CA PHE A 356 -8.29 16.59 -23.88
C PHE A 356 -9.49 15.82 -24.43
N THR A 357 -9.28 14.95 -25.41
CA THR A 357 -10.34 14.15 -26.06
C THR A 357 -11.01 13.17 -25.08
N THR A 358 -10.28 12.73 -24.06
CA THR A 358 -10.76 11.92 -22.92
C THR A 358 -11.19 12.74 -21.69
N GLY A 359 -11.19 14.08 -21.76
CA GLY A 359 -11.84 14.96 -20.78
C GLY A 359 -10.96 15.97 -20.04
N PHE A 360 -9.63 15.99 -20.22
CA PHE A 360 -8.75 17.00 -19.61
C PHE A 360 -8.73 18.28 -20.45
N THR A 361 -9.80 19.08 -20.33
CA THR A 361 -10.03 20.30 -21.10
C THR A 361 -9.76 21.56 -20.29
N GLU A 362 -9.81 22.73 -20.93
CA GLU A 362 -9.62 24.07 -20.34
C GLU A 362 -10.39 24.30 -19.03
N GLU A 363 -11.65 23.86 -18.93
CA GLU A 363 -12.44 23.99 -17.68
C GLU A 363 -11.87 23.20 -16.49
N PHE A 364 -11.12 22.13 -16.76
CA PHE A 364 -10.47 21.26 -15.78
C PHE A 364 -8.98 21.57 -15.63
N GLY A 365 -8.50 22.66 -16.23
CA GLY A 365 -7.14 23.16 -16.10
C GLY A 365 -6.09 22.31 -16.80
N ASN A 366 -6.25 22.11 -18.11
CA ASN A 366 -5.17 21.60 -18.96
C ASN A 366 -4.14 22.70 -19.29
N PHE A 367 -2.99 22.30 -19.80
CA PHE A 367 -1.86 23.19 -20.05
C PHE A 367 -1.97 23.87 -21.43
N GLN A 368 -2.35 25.15 -21.47
CA GLN A 368 -2.53 25.92 -22.70
C GLN A 368 -2.09 27.40 -22.55
N GLN A 369 -1.31 27.90 -23.50
CA GLN A 369 -0.93 29.32 -23.60
C GLN A 369 -2.18 30.22 -23.75
N LYS A 370 -3.21 29.73 -24.45
CA LYS A 370 -4.51 30.37 -24.60
C LYS A 370 -5.63 29.34 -24.49
N ASN A 371 -6.63 29.64 -23.67
CA ASN A 371 -7.86 28.86 -23.56
C ASN A 371 -8.87 29.42 -24.55
N TYR A 372 -9.19 28.66 -25.60
CA TYR A 372 -10.03 29.10 -26.71
C TYR A 372 -11.51 29.21 -26.32
N THR A 373 -11.96 28.50 -25.28
CA THR A 373 -13.30 28.66 -24.68
C THR A 373 -13.41 29.90 -23.78
N GLY A 374 -12.27 30.48 -23.36
CA GLY A 374 -12.21 31.56 -22.38
C GLY A 374 -12.56 31.13 -20.94
N LYS A 375 -12.49 29.82 -20.65
CA LYS A 375 -12.65 29.25 -19.31
C LYS A 375 -11.34 28.59 -18.85
N GLY A 376 -11.21 28.36 -17.53
CA GLY A 376 -9.91 28.04 -16.93
C GLY A 376 -8.96 29.23 -16.97
N ASP A 377 -7.79 29.06 -16.37
CA ASP A 377 -6.75 30.09 -16.33
C ASP A 377 -5.58 29.61 -17.22
N GLY A 378 -5.52 30.11 -18.47
CA GLY A 378 -4.44 29.75 -19.40
C GLY A 378 -3.15 30.54 -19.14
N ASN A 379 -2.27 30.62 -20.16
CA ASN A 379 -0.86 31.05 -20.05
C ASN A 379 0.01 30.02 -19.31
N ASP A 380 -0.31 28.74 -19.47
CA ASP A 380 0.27 27.65 -18.70
C ASP A 380 0.65 26.42 -19.54
N TYR A 381 0.96 26.62 -20.82
CA TYR A 381 1.58 25.61 -21.69
C TYR A 381 2.77 24.91 -21.01
N VAL A 382 3.03 23.66 -21.37
CA VAL A 382 4.15 22.88 -20.81
C VAL A 382 5.49 23.41 -21.34
N GLN A 383 6.42 23.69 -20.43
CA GLN A 383 7.83 23.91 -20.73
C GLN A 383 8.50 22.53 -20.77
N ALA A 384 8.90 22.05 -21.94
CA ALA A 384 9.47 20.72 -22.12
C ALA A 384 10.97 20.80 -22.43
N GLN A 385 11.78 20.61 -21.40
CA GLN A 385 13.23 20.83 -21.40
C GLN A 385 13.96 19.51 -21.73
N ALA A 386 14.70 19.49 -22.83
CA ALA A 386 15.61 18.41 -23.19
C ALA A 386 17.04 18.69 -22.68
N PHE A 387 17.75 17.61 -22.33
CA PHE A 387 19.13 17.66 -21.80
C PHE A 387 19.28 18.49 -20.52
N ASP A 388 18.23 18.56 -19.71
CA ASP A 388 18.13 19.51 -18.61
C ASP A 388 19.29 19.36 -17.60
N GLY A 389 20.01 20.44 -17.35
CA GLY A 389 21.10 20.51 -16.39
C GLY A 389 22.38 19.70 -16.73
N ILE A 390 22.52 19.13 -17.94
CA ILE A 390 23.69 18.29 -18.30
C ILE A 390 25.04 19.01 -18.14
N THR A 391 25.09 20.33 -18.34
CA THR A 391 26.33 21.11 -18.15
C THR A 391 26.73 21.16 -16.68
N LEU A 392 25.74 21.23 -15.77
CA LEU A 392 25.98 21.17 -14.33
C LEU A 392 26.47 19.77 -13.94
N HIS A 393 25.90 18.72 -14.53
CA HIS A 393 26.31 17.34 -14.29
C HIS A 393 27.76 17.07 -14.72
N GLU A 394 28.13 17.44 -15.95
CA GLU A 394 29.53 17.30 -16.42
C GLU A 394 30.52 18.13 -15.59
N ALA A 395 30.07 19.25 -15.02
CA ALA A 395 30.84 20.08 -14.07
C ALA A 395 30.81 19.57 -12.62
N LYS A 396 30.00 18.54 -12.31
CA LYS A 396 29.71 18.01 -10.95
C LYS A 396 29.15 19.04 -9.98
N LEU A 397 28.33 19.96 -10.51
CA LEU A 397 27.63 21.01 -9.77
C LEU A 397 26.19 20.62 -9.42
N ASP A 398 25.68 19.50 -9.95
CA ASP A 398 24.36 18.94 -9.70
C ASP A 398 24.31 17.96 -8.50
N VAL A 399 25.41 17.80 -7.76
CA VAL A 399 25.52 16.78 -6.71
C VAL A 399 25.04 17.32 -5.36
N VAL A 400 23.89 16.83 -4.90
CA VAL A 400 23.31 17.13 -3.58
C VAL A 400 23.42 15.88 -2.71
N ASP A 401 23.96 16.03 -1.50
CA ASP A 401 24.20 14.94 -0.53
C ASP A 401 24.89 13.68 -1.11
N GLY A 402 25.74 13.88 -2.12
CA GLY A 402 26.49 12.82 -2.80
C GLY A 402 25.76 12.16 -3.99
N VAL A 403 24.54 12.59 -4.30
CA VAL A 403 23.71 12.07 -5.40
C VAL A 403 23.59 13.12 -6.51
N ALA A 404 23.90 12.75 -7.74
CA ALA A 404 23.69 13.58 -8.93
C ALA A 404 22.19 13.77 -9.20
N GLN A 405 21.74 15.01 -9.38
CA GLN A 405 20.32 15.35 -9.51
C GLN A 405 19.85 15.54 -10.97
N LYS A 406 20.77 15.66 -11.95
CA LYS A 406 20.45 16.00 -13.35
C LYS A 406 20.78 14.87 -14.35
N ILE A 407 20.65 13.62 -13.90
CA ILE A 407 20.91 12.42 -14.70
C ILE A 407 20.09 11.22 -14.18
N ASN A 408 19.84 10.23 -15.05
CA ASN A 408 19.17 8.96 -14.75
C ASN A 408 17.77 9.12 -14.14
N ASN A 409 17.04 10.14 -14.57
CA ASN A 409 15.81 10.60 -13.95
C ASN A 409 15.05 11.48 -14.97
N ALA A 410 13.81 11.81 -14.67
CA ALA A 410 13.02 12.87 -15.31
C ALA A 410 12.04 13.41 -14.25
N ASN A 411 11.48 14.60 -14.46
CA ASN A 411 10.51 15.12 -13.51
C ASN A 411 9.48 16.06 -14.15
N PHE A 412 8.36 16.23 -13.45
CA PHE A 412 7.33 17.19 -13.82
C PHE A 412 6.89 18.06 -12.63
N SER A 413 7.06 19.38 -12.74
CA SER A 413 6.46 20.36 -11.84
C SER A 413 5.03 20.65 -12.24
N SER A 414 4.08 20.37 -11.34
CA SER A 414 2.63 20.54 -11.55
C SER A 414 2.01 21.66 -10.70
N PRO A 415 2.33 22.95 -10.95
CA PRO A 415 1.66 24.04 -10.24
C PRO A 415 0.17 24.13 -10.65
N VAL A 416 -0.59 24.95 -9.91
CA VAL A 416 -2.02 25.19 -10.19
C VAL A 416 -2.27 25.82 -11.56
N ASP A 417 -3.52 25.77 -12.02
CA ASP A 417 -3.98 26.40 -13.26
C ASP A 417 -3.52 27.87 -13.38
N GLY A 418 -3.11 28.28 -14.57
CA GLY A 418 -2.54 29.60 -14.85
C GLY A 418 -1.01 29.69 -14.69
N PHE A 419 -0.34 28.61 -14.28
CA PHE A 419 1.12 28.50 -14.20
C PHE A 419 1.62 27.29 -14.98
N SER A 420 2.58 27.50 -15.89
CA SER A 420 3.15 26.45 -16.75
C SER A 420 3.58 25.20 -15.97
N GLY A 421 3.14 24.04 -16.45
CA GLY A 421 3.79 22.78 -16.12
C GLY A 421 5.22 22.76 -16.68
N ARG A 422 6.17 22.16 -15.95
CA ARG A 422 7.58 22.07 -16.37
C ARG A 422 8.02 20.62 -16.37
N MET A 423 8.40 20.10 -17.54
CA MET A 423 8.90 18.74 -17.76
C MET A 423 10.40 18.79 -18.02
N GLN A 424 11.20 18.15 -17.17
CA GLN A 424 12.67 18.15 -17.27
C GLN A 424 13.16 16.75 -17.66
N MET A 425 13.64 16.61 -18.91
CA MET A 425 14.13 15.35 -19.46
C MET A 425 15.65 15.29 -19.38
N PHE A 426 16.17 14.39 -18.55
CA PHE A 426 17.63 14.21 -18.40
C PHE A 426 18.20 13.15 -19.35
N LEU A 427 19.53 13.14 -19.41
CA LEU A 427 20.30 12.02 -19.94
C LEU A 427 20.37 10.86 -18.92
N TRP A 428 20.74 9.69 -19.41
CA TRP A 428 20.98 8.46 -18.66
C TRP A 428 22.37 7.93 -19.03
N ASP A 429 23.24 7.50 -18.12
CA ASP A 429 24.53 6.92 -18.55
C ASP A 429 24.33 5.61 -19.32
N ASN A 430 25.28 5.25 -20.17
CA ASN A 430 25.26 3.98 -20.91
C ASN A 430 26.57 3.21 -20.64
N ASP A 431 26.68 2.63 -19.46
CA ASP A 431 27.92 2.02 -18.97
C ASP A 431 28.13 0.58 -19.49
N GLY A 432 29.38 0.23 -19.79
CA GLY A 432 29.79 -1.15 -20.02
C GLY A 432 29.95 -1.93 -18.70
N GLY A 433 29.87 -3.26 -18.75
CA GLY A 433 29.94 -4.12 -17.56
C GLY A 433 31.11 -5.10 -17.55
N SER A 434 31.52 -5.53 -16.35
CA SER A 434 32.58 -6.54 -16.15
C SER A 434 32.09 -7.91 -15.67
N VAL A 435 30.81 -8.01 -15.34
CA VAL A 435 30.13 -9.26 -14.97
C VAL A 435 28.85 -9.34 -15.79
N SER A 436 28.59 -10.49 -16.40
CA SER A 436 27.38 -10.73 -17.18
C SER A 436 26.78 -12.09 -16.88
N ILE A 437 25.46 -12.17 -16.94
CA ILE A 437 24.74 -13.44 -17.08
C ILE A 437 24.60 -13.70 -18.58
N ASP A 438 25.19 -14.79 -19.07
CA ASP A 438 25.16 -15.15 -20.49
C ASP A 438 24.03 -16.17 -20.80
N ALA A 439 23.55 -16.92 -19.79
CA ALA A 439 22.39 -17.81 -19.87
C ALA A 439 21.72 -18.00 -18.50
N PRO A 440 20.42 -18.34 -18.41
CA PRO A 440 19.47 -18.48 -19.52
C PRO A 440 19.07 -17.12 -20.10
N GLU A 441 18.57 -17.11 -21.34
CA GLU A 441 18.31 -15.88 -22.12
C GLU A 441 17.35 -14.90 -21.43
N ASN A 442 16.47 -15.40 -20.56
CA ASN A 442 15.44 -14.60 -19.87
C ASN A 442 15.96 -13.73 -18.72
N ILE A 443 17.20 -13.97 -18.24
CA ILE A 443 17.87 -13.16 -17.21
C ILE A 443 19.22 -12.60 -17.70
N LYS A 444 19.45 -12.68 -19.02
CA LYS A 444 20.73 -12.38 -19.66
C LYS A 444 20.99 -10.88 -19.75
N GLY A 445 22.20 -10.46 -19.42
CA GLY A 445 22.60 -9.06 -19.43
C GLY A 445 23.87 -8.82 -18.64
N PHE A 446 24.29 -7.56 -18.56
CA PHE A 446 25.33 -7.16 -17.62
C PHE A 446 24.73 -6.97 -16.23
N ILE A 447 25.52 -7.29 -15.22
CA ILE A 447 25.30 -6.78 -13.87
C ILE A 447 25.82 -5.33 -13.89
N SER A 448 24.91 -4.36 -13.84
CA SER A 448 25.20 -2.93 -14.04
C SER A 448 26.05 -2.34 -12.91
N GLU A 449 25.88 -2.80 -11.68
CA GLU A 449 26.76 -2.48 -10.54
C GLU A 449 27.03 -3.73 -9.70
N TYR A 450 28.27 -3.84 -9.23
CA TYR A 450 28.67 -4.83 -8.23
C TYR A 450 29.76 -4.24 -7.33
N GLY A 451 29.79 -4.68 -6.08
CA GLY A 451 30.86 -4.37 -5.15
C GLY A 451 32.12 -5.18 -5.48
N GLY A 452 33.26 -4.50 -5.61
CA GLY A 452 34.54 -5.15 -5.84
C GLY A 452 35.11 -5.85 -4.59
N ALA A 453 36.17 -6.64 -4.76
CA ALA A 453 36.94 -7.24 -3.67
C ALA A 453 38.28 -6.52 -3.49
N GLY A 454 38.63 -6.17 -2.25
CA GLY A 454 39.96 -5.69 -1.88
C GLY A 454 41.00 -6.82 -1.71
N PHE A 455 40.69 -8.02 -2.19
CA PHE A 455 41.47 -9.25 -2.06
C PHE A 455 41.13 -10.22 -3.20
N GLY A 456 41.94 -11.26 -3.39
CA GLY A 456 41.78 -12.19 -4.50
C GLY A 456 42.40 -11.67 -5.81
N GLN A 457 42.07 -12.32 -6.92
CA GLN A 457 42.44 -11.83 -8.25
C GLN A 457 41.42 -10.79 -8.73
N PRO A 458 41.82 -9.78 -9.51
CA PRO A 458 40.86 -8.89 -10.17
C PRO A 458 40.04 -9.66 -11.23
N ILE A 459 38.93 -9.07 -11.67
CA ILE A 459 38.20 -9.55 -12.84
C ILE A 459 39.11 -9.42 -14.07
N PRO A 460 39.20 -10.45 -14.94
CA PRO A 460 39.99 -10.38 -16.18
C PRO A 460 39.65 -9.14 -17.02
N ASN A 461 40.67 -8.46 -17.54
CA ASN A 461 40.48 -7.35 -18.47
C ASN A 461 40.08 -7.87 -19.88
N SER A 462 39.75 -6.95 -20.79
CA SER A 462 39.27 -7.28 -22.15
C SER A 462 40.26 -8.07 -23.02
N THR A 463 41.55 -8.11 -22.65
CA THR A 463 42.60 -8.89 -23.34
C THR A 463 42.91 -10.23 -22.68
N GLU A 464 42.40 -10.48 -21.47
CA GLU A 464 42.59 -11.72 -20.72
C GLU A 464 41.46 -12.71 -20.99
N SER A 465 41.69 -14.01 -20.70
CA SER A 465 40.66 -15.03 -20.92
C SER A 465 39.50 -14.86 -19.93
N PRO A 466 38.24 -14.88 -20.39
CA PRO A 466 37.08 -14.73 -19.51
C PRO A 466 36.96 -15.92 -18.55
N ILE A 467 36.57 -15.64 -17.30
CA ILE A 467 36.18 -16.68 -16.35
C ILE A 467 34.69 -16.91 -16.51
N SER A 468 34.30 -18.04 -17.08
CA SER A 468 32.91 -18.39 -17.37
C SER A 468 32.53 -19.74 -16.76
N GLY A 469 31.33 -19.84 -16.21
CA GLY A 469 30.84 -21.10 -15.66
C GLY A 469 29.40 -21.03 -15.13
N ASN A 470 28.83 -22.20 -14.85
CA ASN A 470 27.52 -22.27 -14.21
C ASN A 470 27.60 -21.76 -12.77
N VAL A 471 26.51 -21.18 -12.28
CA VAL A 471 26.37 -20.78 -10.87
C VAL A 471 25.87 -21.95 -10.02
N ALA A 472 26.36 -22.08 -8.79
CA ALA A 472 25.85 -23.04 -7.81
C ALA A 472 25.88 -22.46 -6.39
N ILE A 473 24.82 -22.71 -5.62
CA ILE A 473 24.71 -22.27 -4.22
C ILE A 473 25.65 -23.10 -3.35
N ALA A 474 26.63 -22.47 -2.73
CA ALA A 474 27.53 -23.13 -1.80
C ALA A 474 26.92 -23.18 -0.39
N LYS A 475 27.13 -24.29 0.33
CA LYS A 475 26.54 -24.55 1.65
C LYS A 475 27.58 -25.09 2.61
N ASP A 476 27.56 -24.66 3.87
CA ASP A 476 28.27 -25.26 5.01
C ASP A 476 27.30 -26.00 5.96
N GLY A 477 27.82 -26.43 7.13
CA GLY A 477 27.06 -27.11 8.18
C GLY A 477 26.58 -26.23 9.33
N SER A 478 26.60 -24.90 9.18
CA SER A 478 26.19 -23.94 10.21
C SER A 478 24.67 -23.72 10.26
N SER A 479 24.21 -22.87 11.18
CA SER A 479 22.81 -22.44 11.27
C SER A 479 22.36 -21.55 10.09
N ASN A 480 23.29 -20.97 9.33
CA ASN A 480 23.01 -20.29 8.06
C ASN A 480 23.88 -20.92 6.95
N PRO A 481 23.47 -22.07 6.39
CA PRO A 481 24.31 -22.86 5.49
C PRO A 481 24.87 -22.08 4.31
N THR A 482 24.10 -21.17 3.71
CA THR A 482 24.50 -20.44 2.50
C THR A 482 25.41 -19.25 2.79
N ALA A 483 25.61 -18.87 4.06
CA ALA A 483 26.61 -17.88 4.43
C ALA A 483 28.05 -18.39 4.26
N LEU A 484 28.27 -19.71 4.17
CA LEU A 484 29.58 -20.34 3.94
C LEU A 484 30.69 -19.85 4.88
N CYS A 485 30.33 -19.65 6.15
CA CYS A 485 31.26 -19.28 7.20
C CYS A 485 32.19 -20.43 7.57
N ASP A 486 31.79 -21.68 7.38
CA ASP A 486 32.61 -22.87 7.59
C ASP A 486 32.87 -23.65 6.28
N ASN A 487 33.56 -24.79 6.39
CA ASN A 487 33.91 -25.62 5.23
C ASN A 487 32.66 -26.07 4.47
N ALA A 488 32.70 -25.95 3.13
CA ALA A 488 31.59 -26.35 2.28
C ALA A 488 31.27 -27.86 2.40
N ILE A 489 29.99 -28.19 2.58
CA ILE A 489 29.49 -29.57 2.66
C ILE A 489 29.03 -30.12 1.30
N ASN A 490 28.85 -29.26 0.28
CA ASN A 490 28.47 -29.64 -1.08
C ASN A 490 29.55 -29.37 -2.17
N PRO A 491 30.84 -29.72 -1.98
CA PRO A 491 31.90 -29.42 -2.95
C PRO A 491 31.69 -30.09 -4.32
N GLY A 492 30.98 -31.21 -4.38
CA GLY A 492 30.60 -31.87 -5.64
C GLY A 492 29.66 -31.03 -6.52
N GLU A 493 28.91 -30.08 -5.94
CA GLU A 493 28.03 -29.17 -6.67
C GLU A 493 28.74 -27.90 -7.14
N ILE A 494 29.81 -27.49 -6.42
CA ILE A 494 30.54 -26.20 -6.59
C ILE A 494 31.79 -26.34 -7.48
N LYS A 495 32.43 -27.52 -7.52
CA LYS A 495 33.73 -27.68 -8.19
C LYS A 495 33.66 -27.33 -9.68
N GLY A 496 34.50 -26.38 -10.12
CA GLY A 496 34.55 -25.89 -11.49
C GLY A 496 33.46 -24.87 -11.84
N LYS A 497 32.70 -24.38 -10.86
CA LYS A 497 31.58 -23.44 -11.03
C LYS A 497 31.82 -22.12 -10.30
N ILE A 498 30.95 -21.15 -10.57
CA ILE A 498 30.88 -19.89 -9.84
C ILE A 498 30.05 -20.15 -8.58
N ALA A 499 30.67 -20.02 -7.42
CA ALA A 499 30.00 -20.25 -6.14
C ALA A 499 29.16 -19.05 -5.76
N MET A 500 27.91 -19.28 -5.36
CA MET A 500 27.02 -18.25 -4.83
C MET A 500 26.84 -18.46 -3.33
N VAL A 501 27.17 -17.44 -2.54
CA VAL A 501 27.09 -17.44 -1.07
C VAL A 501 26.34 -16.19 -0.60
N ASP A 502 25.66 -16.26 0.53
CA ASP A 502 25.03 -15.11 1.14
C ASP A 502 26.02 -14.30 1.99
N ARG A 503 25.80 -12.99 2.06
CA ARG A 503 26.34 -12.12 3.11
C ARG A 503 25.94 -12.69 4.48
N GLY A 504 26.76 -12.45 5.48
CA GLY A 504 26.55 -12.96 6.84
C GLY A 504 27.66 -12.45 7.75
N LEU A 505 27.65 -12.89 9.01
CA LEU A 505 28.49 -12.30 10.07
C LEU A 505 29.98 -12.63 9.98
N CYS A 506 30.37 -13.65 9.21
CA CYS A 506 31.78 -13.97 8.93
C CYS A 506 32.37 -13.11 7.80
N ASP A 507 33.68 -12.88 7.83
CA ASP A 507 34.36 -12.01 6.87
C ASP A 507 34.32 -12.55 5.43
N PHE A 508 34.29 -11.62 4.48
CA PHE A 508 34.20 -11.94 3.05
C PHE A 508 35.38 -12.78 2.54
N SER A 509 36.58 -12.58 3.08
CA SER A 509 37.77 -13.32 2.64
C SER A 509 37.70 -14.81 3.02
N LYS A 510 37.14 -15.13 4.20
CA LYS A 510 36.88 -16.50 4.64
C LYS A 510 35.81 -17.18 3.77
N LYS A 511 34.70 -16.50 3.47
CA LYS A 511 33.65 -17.02 2.56
C LYS A 511 34.22 -17.43 1.19
N VAL A 512 34.95 -16.50 0.56
CA VAL A 512 35.54 -16.73 -0.77
C VAL A 512 36.64 -17.80 -0.71
N PHE A 513 37.44 -17.84 0.36
CA PHE A 513 38.42 -18.90 0.60
C PHE A 513 37.77 -20.28 0.76
N ASN A 514 36.68 -20.41 1.53
CA ASN A 514 35.96 -21.68 1.72
C ASN A 514 35.38 -22.20 0.39
N ALA A 515 34.79 -21.31 -0.42
CA ALA A 515 34.32 -21.63 -1.77
C ALA A 515 35.46 -22.06 -2.71
N GLN A 516 36.62 -21.39 -2.62
CA GLN A 516 37.82 -21.77 -3.36
C GLN A 516 38.34 -23.16 -2.96
N GLN A 517 38.35 -23.51 -1.66
CA GLN A 517 38.74 -24.86 -1.22
C GLN A 517 37.74 -25.93 -1.71
N ALA A 518 36.47 -25.57 -1.90
CA ALA A 518 35.47 -26.42 -2.55
C ALA A 518 35.65 -26.54 -4.07
N GLY A 519 36.58 -25.78 -4.67
CA GLY A 519 36.92 -25.81 -6.09
C GLY A 519 36.16 -24.81 -6.97
N ALA A 520 35.61 -23.73 -6.39
CA ALA A 520 35.00 -22.64 -7.17
C ALA A 520 36.03 -21.91 -8.05
N ILE A 521 35.59 -21.38 -9.19
CA ILE A 521 36.44 -20.59 -10.13
C ILE A 521 36.25 -19.08 -10.00
N ALA A 522 35.13 -18.65 -9.43
CA ALA A 522 34.83 -17.28 -8.99
C ALA A 522 33.74 -17.35 -7.90
N VAL A 523 33.53 -16.25 -7.16
CA VAL A 523 32.51 -16.21 -6.10
C VAL A 523 31.61 -14.98 -6.21
N ILE A 524 30.31 -15.23 -6.14
CA ILE A 524 29.26 -14.23 -5.98
C ILE A 524 28.89 -14.20 -4.49
N VAL A 525 29.12 -13.07 -3.84
CA VAL A 525 28.60 -12.80 -2.50
C VAL A 525 27.31 -12.01 -2.66
N CYS A 526 26.18 -12.67 -2.44
CA CYS A 526 24.86 -12.06 -2.48
C CYS A 526 24.66 -11.17 -1.27
N ASN A 527 24.37 -9.90 -1.52
CA ASN A 527 23.71 -9.08 -0.52
C ASN A 527 22.26 -9.56 -0.33
N ILE A 528 21.68 -9.14 0.78
CA ILE A 528 20.43 -9.64 1.35
C ILE A 528 19.80 -8.52 2.15
N ALA A 529 18.46 -8.43 2.13
CA ALA A 529 17.74 -7.37 2.82
C ALA A 529 17.97 -7.48 4.30
N GLY A 530 18.76 -6.60 4.89
CA GLY A 530 18.81 -6.53 6.33
C GLY A 530 20.04 -5.92 6.96
N VAL A 531 21.16 -6.02 6.28
CA VAL A 531 22.43 -5.88 6.98
C VAL A 531 22.84 -4.41 7.01
N ASN A 532 22.84 -3.83 8.21
CA ASN A 532 22.93 -2.39 8.50
C ASN A 532 21.67 -1.58 8.13
N GLY A 533 20.47 -2.18 8.21
CA GLY A 533 19.21 -1.51 7.85
C GLY A 533 19.02 -1.29 6.35
N GLY A 534 19.94 -1.80 5.52
CA GLY A 534 19.80 -1.80 4.07
C GLY A 534 18.81 -2.87 3.59
N ASN A 535 18.07 -2.57 2.53
CA ASN A 535 17.15 -3.51 1.87
C ASN A 535 17.85 -4.53 0.96
N GLY A 536 19.18 -4.61 1.01
CA GLY A 536 19.98 -5.59 0.26
C GLY A 536 20.38 -5.10 -1.13
N GLU A 537 19.90 -3.93 -1.55
CA GLU A 537 20.27 -3.28 -2.80
C GLU A 537 21.51 -2.39 -2.67
N GLU A 538 22.00 -2.16 -1.45
CA GLU A 538 23.26 -1.46 -1.23
C GLU A 538 24.47 -2.31 -1.64
N LEU A 539 25.56 -1.66 -2.04
CA LEU A 539 26.80 -2.33 -2.45
C LEU A 539 27.98 -1.93 -1.58
N LEU A 540 28.89 -2.88 -1.39
CA LEU A 540 30.07 -2.75 -0.55
C LEU A 540 31.32 -3.17 -1.31
N THR A 541 32.44 -2.47 -1.13
CA THR A 541 33.73 -3.07 -1.44
C THR A 541 34.08 -4.07 -0.34
N MET A 542 34.24 -5.35 -0.69
CA MET A 542 34.56 -6.40 0.27
C MET A 542 35.98 -6.23 0.80
N GLY A 543 36.10 -5.84 2.07
CA GLY A 543 37.38 -5.61 2.73
C GLY A 543 38.22 -6.88 2.90
N ALA A 544 39.55 -6.73 2.83
CA ALA A 544 40.50 -7.79 3.12
C ALA A 544 40.53 -8.14 4.63
N ALA A 545 40.54 -9.42 4.94
CA ALA A 545 40.66 -9.95 6.31
C ALA A 545 41.62 -11.15 6.34
N ALA A 546 41.54 -12.01 7.37
CA ALA A 546 42.57 -13.01 7.70
C ALA A 546 42.91 -13.98 6.54
N ASN A 547 41.94 -14.32 5.68
CA ASN A 547 42.13 -15.26 4.57
C ASN A 547 42.49 -14.57 3.23
N ALA A 548 42.50 -13.23 3.17
CA ALA A 548 42.66 -12.45 1.93
C ALA A 548 43.89 -12.84 1.11
N GLY A 549 45.05 -13.02 1.76
CA GLY A 549 46.30 -13.42 1.08
C GLY A 549 46.33 -14.86 0.55
N SER A 550 45.29 -15.66 0.80
CA SER A 550 45.13 -17.04 0.28
C SER A 550 44.00 -17.18 -0.74
N VAL A 551 43.32 -16.08 -1.09
CA VAL A 551 42.33 -16.04 -2.17
C VAL A 551 43.04 -15.78 -3.49
N THR A 552 42.71 -16.56 -4.51
CA THR A 552 43.34 -16.62 -5.84
C THR A 552 42.33 -16.64 -6.99
N ILE A 553 41.03 -16.56 -6.67
CA ILE A 553 39.92 -16.42 -7.62
C ILE A 553 39.28 -15.04 -7.46
N PRO A 554 38.64 -14.47 -8.48
CA PRO A 554 37.89 -13.23 -8.34
C PRO A 554 36.59 -13.43 -7.58
N SER A 555 36.14 -12.37 -6.92
CA SER A 555 34.81 -12.32 -6.31
C SER A 555 34.16 -10.96 -6.49
N VAL A 556 32.83 -10.97 -6.50
CA VAL A 556 31.99 -9.76 -6.56
C VAL A 556 30.88 -9.84 -5.54
N PHE A 557 30.45 -8.68 -5.07
CA PHE A 557 29.33 -8.52 -4.15
C PHE A 557 28.15 -8.00 -4.96
N LEU A 558 27.06 -8.76 -5.03
CA LEU A 558 25.88 -8.43 -5.83
C LEU A 558 24.71 -7.97 -4.96
N LYS A 559 23.77 -7.23 -5.55
CA LYS A 559 22.54 -6.82 -4.88
C LYS A 559 21.66 -8.04 -4.61
N LYS A 560 20.76 -7.93 -3.62
CA LYS A 560 19.75 -8.94 -3.30
C LYS A 560 18.91 -9.26 -4.53
N SER A 561 18.36 -8.25 -5.20
CA SER A 561 17.57 -8.38 -6.42
C SER A 561 18.28 -9.22 -7.49
N ASP A 562 19.51 -8.87 -7.86
CA ASP A 562 20.30 -9.61 -8.86
C ASP A 562 20.55 -11.08 -8.45
N CYS A 563 20.83 -11.31 -7.17
CA CYS A 563 20.99 -12.66 -6.64
C CYS A 563 19.67 -13.45 -6.58
N GLU A 564 18.53 -12.80 -6.39
CA GLU A 564 17.22 -13.46 -6.40
C GLU A 564 16.83 -13.94 -7.79
N LYS A 565 17.11 -13.17 -8.86
CA LYS A 565 16.98 -13.63 -10.26
C LYS A 565 17.73 -14.94 -10.50
N ILE A 566 18.99 -14.98 -10.05
CA ILE A 566 19.84 -16.17 -10.15
C ILE A 566 19.26 -17.33 -9.31
N ARG A 567 18.79 -17.06 -8.08
CA ARG A 567 18.17 -18.08 -7.20
C ARG A 567 16.91 -18.69 -7.78
N ILE A 568 16.02 -17.90 -8.37
CA ILE A 568 14.75 -18.37 -8.94
C ILE A 568 15.02 -19.46 -9.99
N VAL A 569 15.95 -19.20 -10.92
CA VAL A 569 16.34 -20.18 -11.94
C VAL A 569 16.95 -21.44 -11.32
N LEU A 570 17.85 -21.31 -10.34
CA LEU A 570 18.50 -22.45 -9.69
C LEU A 570 17.52 -23.31 -8.86
N VAL A 571 16.55 -22.69 -8.18
CA VAL A 571 15.51 -23.39 -7.40
C VAL A 571 14.51 -24.10 -8.32
N ALA A 572 14.20 -23.53 -9.48
CA ALA A 572 13.41 -24.18 -10.53
C ALA A 572 14.15 -25.34 -11.24
N GLY A 573 15.41 -25.62 -10.89
CA GLY A 573 16.24 -26.66 -11.51
C GLY A 573 16.89 -26.25 -12.84
N GLY A 574 16.84 -24.98 -13.20
CA GLY A 574 17.55 -24.41 -14.34
C GLY A 574 19.05 -24.19 -14.06
N ASN A 575 19.83 -23.95 -15.11
CA ASN A 575 21.24 -23.57 -15.01
C ASN A 575 21.41 -22.09 -15.36
N VAL A 576 22.05 -21.32 -14.49
CA VAL A 576 22.55 -19.96 -14.78
C VAL A 576 24.03 -20.07 -15.16
N THR A 577 24.45 -19.41 -16.25
CA THR A 577 25.85 -19.29 -16.69
C THR A 577 26.25 -17.82 -16.67
N MET A 578 27.37 -17.51 -16.03
CA MET A 578 27.89 -16.14 -15.94
C MET A 578 29.35 -16.06 -16.41
N THR A 579 29.73 -14.90 -16.93
CA THR A 579 31.10 -14.56 -17.33
C THR A 579 31.59 -13.34 -16.54
N PHE A 580 32.82 -13.43 -16.06
CA PHE A 580 33.59 -12.36 -15.43
C PHE A 580 34.71 -11.95 -16.39
N GLN A 581 34.55 -10.78 -17.02
CA GLN A 581 35.52 -10.14 -17.90
C GLN A 581 35.07 -8.68 -18.16
N GLN A 582 35.98 -7.71 -18.09
CA GLN A 582 35.71 -6.33 -18.50
C GLN A 582 35.35 -6.29 -20.00
N ARG A 583 34.11 -5.93 -20.34
CA ARG A 583 33.67 -5.71 -21.74
C ARG A 583 33.49 -4.20 -21.97
N GLU A 584 34.01 -3.70 -23.09
CA GLU A 584 33.93 -2.28 -23.43
C GLU A 584 32.49 -1.85 -23.77
N ARG A 585 32.19 -0.58 -23.43
CA ARG A 585 30.98 0.16 -23.79
C ARG A 585 30.65 0.03 -25.28
N GLN A 586 29.39 -0.25 -25.62
CA GLN A 586 28.89 -0.10 -26.98
C GLN A 586 28.00 1.15 -27.11
N GLY A 587 28.30 2.01 -28.08
CA GLY A 587 27.50 3.20 -28.39
C GLY A 587 27.69 4.40 -27.45
N ALA A 588 26.64 5.22 -27.39
CA ALA A 588 26.60 6.58 -26.81
C ALA A 588 27.24 6.74 -25.41
N ALA A 589 27.77 7.93 -25.11
CA ALA A 589 28.15 8.40 -23.77
C ALA A 589 26.98 8.33 -22.77
N TYR A 590 25.81 8.61 -23.31
CA TYR A 590 24.54 8.69 -22.62
C TYR A 590 23.43 8.14 -23.54
N ILE A 591 22.28 7.86 -22.95
CA ILE A 591 20.99 7.64 -23.60
C ILE A 591 20.10 8.85 -23.27
N ASP A 592 19.28 9.27 -24.22
CA ASP A 592 18.44 10.46 -24.09
C ASP A 592 16.99 10.08 -23.76
N GLY A 593 16.52 10.51 -22.58
CA GLY A 593 15.14 10.30 -22.15
C GLY A 593 14.11 10.96 -23.07
N SER A 594 14.48 11.99 -23.81
CA SER A 594 13.62 12.69 -24.80
C SER A 594 13.25 11.82 -26.02
N LEU A 595 13.87 10.66 -26.15
CA LEU A 595 13.56 9.63 -27.16
C LEU A 595 12.74 8.46 -26.59
N ASP A 596 12.47 8.43 -25.28
CA ASP A 596 11.62 7.43 -24.63
C ASP A 596 10.23 8.02 -24.37
N ASN A 597 9.29 7.64 -25.23
CA ASN A 597 7.90 8.06 -25.15
C ASN A 597 7.17 7.50 -23.91
N GLY A 598 7.68 6.43 -23.29
CA GLY A 598 7.16 5.94 -22.02
C GLY A 598 7.42 6.95 -20.91
N ILE A 599 8.65 7.46 -20.82
CA ILE A 599 9.05 8.44 -19.80
C ILE A 599 8.30 9.76 -20.01
N ILE A 600 8.31 10.33 -21.22
CA ILE A 600 7.62 11.60 -21.50
C ILE A 600 6.11 11.53 -21.19
N ALA A 601 5.46 10.40 -21.50
CA ALA A 601 4.05 10.18 -21.18
C ALA A 601 3.80 10.04 -19.66
N HIS A 602 4.74 9.40 -18.94
CA HIS A 602 4.73 9.33 -17.48
C HIS A 602 4.83 10.73 -16.87
N GLU A 603 5.83 11.53 -17.27
CA GLU A 603 6.02 12.90 -16.76
C GLU A 603 4.76 13.77 -16.95
N TYR A 604 4.20 13.80 -18.17
CA TYR A 604 3.02 14.62 -18.47
C TYR A 604 1.80 14.22 -17.61
N ALA A 605 1.70 12.94 -17.27
CA ALA A 605 0.58 12.41 -16.49
C ALA A 605 0.63 12.79 -15.00
N HIS A 606 1.79 13.19 -14.45
CA HIS A 606 1.82 13.92 -13.17
C HIS A 606 1.05 15.24 -13.27
N GLY A 607 1.20 15.97 -14.38
CA GLY A 607 0.45 17.18 -14.65
C GLY A 607 -1.07 16.92 -14.71
N ILE A 608 -1.48 15.87 -15.41
CA ILE A 608 -2.90 15.44 -15.48
C ILE A 608 -3.44 15.10 -14.08
N SER A 609 -2.76 14.23 -13.33
CA SER A 609 -3.25 13.73 -12.04
C SER A 609 -3.31 14.81 -10.95
N ASN A 610 -2.33 15.72 -10.91
CA ASN A 610 -2.30 16.84 -9.96
C ASN A 610 -3.29 17.96 -10.31
N ARG A 611 -3.52 18.28 -11.59
CA ARG A 611 -4.53 19.30 -11.98
C ARG A 611 -5.96 18.83 -11.75
N LEU A 612 -6.24 17.54 -11.94
CA LEU A 612 -7.58 16.98 -11.78
C LEU A 612 -7.96 16.69 -10.33
N THR A 613 -7.05 16.15 -9.52
CA THR A 613 -7.36 15.69 -8.15
C THR A 613 -7.61 16.86 -7.21
N GLY A 614 -8.83 16.98 -6.67
CA GLY A 614 -9.22 18.13 -5.85
C GLY A 614 -9.46 19.42 -6.65
N GLY A 615 -9.45 19.34 -7.99
CA GLY A 615 -9.73 20.44 -8.92
C GLY A 615 -8.53 21.35 -9.22
N ARG A 616 -8.61 22.06 -10.35
CA ARG A 616 -7.52 22.79 -11.02
C ARG A 616 -6.70 23.79 -10.19
N LEU A 617 -7.23 24.22 -9.04
CA LEU A 617 -6.57 25.17 -8.11
C LEU A 617 -5.95 24.49 -6.87
N SER A 618 -5.82 23.16 -6.86
CA SER A 618 -5.42 22.35 -5.69
C SER A 618 -4.22 21.42 -5.96
N ALA A 619 -3.04 21.97 -6.27
CA ALA A 619 -1.86 21.18 -6.69
C ALA A 619 -1.18 20.30 -5.61
N SER A 620 -1.59 20.37 -4.33
CA SER A 620 -1.02 19.58 -3.21
C SER A 620 -1.91 18.41 -2.80
N CYS A 621 -2.66 17.82 -3.74
CA CYS A 621 -3.69 16.81 -3.45
C CYS A 621 -3.26 15.35 -3.61
N LEU A 622 -1.97 15.07 -3.86
CA LEU A 622 -1.40 13.73 -3.97
C LEU A 622 -0.15 13.58 -3.09
N THR A 623 -0.26 14.00 -1.83
CA THR A 623 0.84 14.11 -0.87
C THR A 623 0.67 13.22 0.38
N ASN A 624 -0.41 12.45 0.46
CA ASN A 624 -0.66 11.50 1.53
C ASN A 624 0.13 10.19 1.36
N ASP A 625 0.12 9.35 2.39
CA ASP A 625 0.91 8.11 2.39
C ASP A 625 0.38 7.06 1.39
N GLU A 626 -0.93 7.00 1.14
CA GLU A 626 -1.55 6.17 0.09
C GLU A 626 -1.66 6.87 -1.30
N GLN A 627 -0.85 7.88 -1.60
CA GLN A 627 -0.95 8.60 -2.89
C GLN A 627 -0.64 7.71 -4.11
N MET A 628 -1.31 7.99 -5.23
CA MET A 628 -1.33 7.15 -6.45
C MET A 628 -0.71 7.81 -7.69
N GLY A 629 -0.03 8.96 -7.52
CA GLY A 629 0.59 9.78 -8.57
C GLY A 629 1.35 8.96 -9.62
N GLU A 630 2.39 8.27 -9.16
CA GLU A 630 3.23 7.35 -9.96
C GLU A 630 2.41 6.31 -10.73
N GLY A 631 1.36 5.75 -10.11
CA GLY A 631 0.54 4.71 -10.71
C GLY A 631 -0.37 5.20 -11.84
N TRP A 632 -0.87 6.44 -11.74
CA TRP A 632 -1.54 7.06 -12.87
C TRP A 632 -0.55 7.40 -13.99
N SER A 633 0.66 7.85 -13.65
CA SER A 633 1.69 8.17 -14.64
C SER A 633 2.16 6.95 -15.43
N ASP A 634 2.43 5.84 -14.75
CA ASP A 634 2.75 4.57 -15.40
C ASP A 634 1.59 4.04 -16.26
N PHE A 635 0.34 4.18 -15.78
CA PHE A 635 -0.83 3.84 -16.60
C PHE A 635 -0.87 4.62 -17.92
N PHE A 636 -0.62 5.94 -17.90
CA PHE A 636 -0.59 6.74 -19.13
C PHE A 636 0.56 6.35 -20.06
N ALA A 637 1.75 6.05 -19.54
CA ALA A 637 2.86 5.50 -20.33
C ALA A 637 2.45 4.18 -21.03
N LEU A 638 1.86 3.24 -20.27
CA LEU A 638 1.46 1.93 -20.78
C LEU A 638 0.41 2.00 -21.91
N VAL A 639 -0.62 2.84 -21.77
CA VAL A 639 -1.71 2.94 -22.76
C VAL A 639 -1.34 3.72 -24.00
N MET A 640 -0.43 4.71 -23.89
CA MET A 640 0.03 5.50 -25.03
C MET A 640 0.99 4.71 -25.93
N THR A 641 1.80 3.82 -25.35
CA THR A 641 2.72 2.95 -26.09
C THR A 641 2.19 1.52 -26.27
N HIS A 642 0.87 1.31 -26.15
CA HIS A 642 0.21 0.03 -26.43
C HIS A 642 0.26 -0.29 -27.94
N LYS A 643 0.82 -1.45 -28.31
CA LYS A 643 0.91 -1.90 -29.71
C LYS A 643 -0.38 -2.63 -30.13
N PRO A 644 -1.03 -2.25 -31.25
CA PRO A 644 -2.18 -2.97 -31.79
C PRO A 644 -1.93 -4.46 -31.94
N GLY A 645 -2.82 -5.28 -31.38
CA GLY A 645 -2.74 -6.74 -31.42
C GLY A 645 -1.87 -7.37 -30.31
N ALA A 646 -1.33 -6.58 -29.38
CA ALA A 646 -0.76 -7.08 -28.14
C ALA A 646 -1.81 -7.83 -27.28
N SER A 647 -1.35 -8.49 -26.21
CA SER A 647 -2.22 -9.10 -25.20
C SER A 647 -1.87 -8.60 -23.81
N GLY A 648 -2.88 -8.38 -22.97
CA GLY A 648 -2.66 -7.95 -21.58
C GLY A 648 -1.88 -8.95 -20.71
N LYS A 649 -1.66 -10.19 -21.17
CA LYS A 649 -0.81 -11.16 -20.47
C LYS A 649 0.68 -10.98 -20.76
N GLU A 650 1.03 -10.23 -21.80
CA GLU A 650 2.42 -9.95 -22.15
C GLU A 650 3.06 -9.06 -21.07
N ALA A 651 4.30 -9.37 -20.71
CA ALA A 651 5.07 -8.55 -19.78
C ALA A 651 5.47 -7.23 -20.45
N LYS A 652 5.10 -6.10 -19.86
CA LYS A 652 5.50 -4.77 -20.32
C LYS A 652 6.26 -4.00 -19.24
N GLY A 653 7.57 -3.81 -19.44
CA GLY A 653 8.39 -2.90 -18.62
C GLY A 653 8.17 -1.43 -18.99
N ILE A 654 8.69 -0.52 -18.17
CA ILE A 654 8.71 0.93 -18.43
C ILE A 654 10.15 1.44 -18.47
N GLY A 655 10.47 2.30 -19.44
CA GLY A 655 11.77 2.97 -19.56
C GLY A 655 12.93 2.06 -19.98
N ILE A 656 12.62 0.92 -20.63
CA ILE A 656 13.62 -0.11 -20.95
C ILE A 656 14.74 0.38 -21.87
N PHE A 657 14.50 1.41 -22.69
CA PHE A 657 15.53 2.01 -23.54
C PHE A 657 16.48 2.89 -22.74
N ALA A 658 15.95 3.76 -21.87
CA ALA A 658 16.74 4.54 -20.91
C ALA A 658 17.55 3.64 -19.95
N ALA A 659 17.01 2.46 -19.60
CA ALA A 659 17.70 1.42 -18.83
C ALA A 659 18.77 0.62 -19.62
N ALA A 660 19.01 0.92 -20.89
CA ALA A 660 19.85 0.16 -21.81
C ALA A 660 19.48 -1.34 -21.98
N GLN A 661 18.26 -1.73 -21.63
CA GLN A 661 17.78 -3.12 -21.67
C GLN A 661 17.33 -3.55 -23.08
N GLU A 662 17.11 -4.85 -23.29
CA GLU A 662 16.40 -5.37 -24.46
C GLU A 662 14.88 -5.18 -24.34
N ILE A 663 14.14 -5.34 -25.44
CA ILE A 663 12.67 -5.14 -25.45
C ILE A 663 11.87 -6.08 -24.54
N THR A 664 12.52 -7.10 -23.99
CA THR A 664 11.96 -8.04 -23.00
C THR A 664 12.42 -7.77 -21.57
N GLY A 665 13.08 -6.63 -21.32
CA GLY A 665 13.47 -6.19 -19.99
C GLY A 665 12.28 -5.72 -19.15
N GLY A 666 12.42 -5.81 -17.82
CA GLY A 666 11.40 -5.31 -16.88
C GLY A 666 11.42 -3.79 -16.68
N GLY A 667 12.50 -3.11 -17.09
CA GLY A 667 12.60 -1.66 -16.98
C GLY A 667 12.97 -1.19 -15.58
N PHE A 668 12.13 -0.32 -15.02
CA PHE A 668 12.35 0.42 -13.76
C PHE A 668 11.36 0.09 -12.62
N ARG A 669 10.57 -0.99 -12.73
CA ARG A 669 9.49 -1.33 -11.79
C ARG A 669 9.65 -2.77 -11.28
N ARG A 670 9.23 -3.06 -10.03
CA ARG A 670 9.42 -4.37 -9.35
C ARG A 670 9.00 -5.57 -10.16
N TYR A 671 7.95 -5.42 -10.95
CA TYR A 671 7.47 -6.41 -11.91
C TYR A 671 7.08 -5.67 -13.19
N PRO A 672 7.26 -6.29 -14.37
CA PRO A 672 6.63 -5.76 -15.59
C PRO A 672 5.11 -5.85 -15.47
N TYR A 673 4.40 -4.86 -16.02
CA TYR A 673 2.94 -4.83 -15.99
C TYR A 673 2.37 -5.96 -16.83
N SER A 674 1.48 -6.74 -16.22
CA SER A 674 0.78 -7.84 -16.87
C SER A 674 -0.48 -8.20 -16.10
N THR A 675 -1.53 -8.54 -16.84
CA THR A 675 -2.75 -9.17 -16.30
C THR A 675 -2.52 -10.63 -15.90
N ASP A 676 -1.38 -11.24 -16.22
CA ASP A 676 -1.02 -12.57 -15.72
C ASP A 676 -0.41 -12.46 -14.31
N MET A 677 -1.14 -12.94 -13.30
CA MET A 677 -0.71 -12.89 -11.89
C MET A 677 0.56 -13.73 -11.60
N ASN A 678 1.01 -14.58 -12.54
CA ASN A 678 2.30 -15.26 -12.41
C ASN A 678 3.48 -14.38 -12.83
N ILE A 679 3.24 -13.36 -13.67
CA ILE A 679 4.21 -12.36 -14.08
C ILE A 679 4.20 -11.19 -13.10
N ASN A 680 3.01 -10.71 -12.74
CA ASN A 680 2.84 -9.67 -11.74
C ASN A 680 1.79 -10.05 -10.67
N PRO A 681 2.22 -10.57 -9.50
CA PRO A 681 1.34 -11.01 -8.43
C PRO A 681 0.84 -9.88 -7.52
N GLN A 682 1.12 -8.59 -7.80
CA GLN A 682 0.81 -7.50 -6.88
C GLN A 682 -0.71 -7.34 -6.64
N THR A 683 -1.06 -7.12 -5.37
CA THR A 683 -2.42 -6.89 -4.85
C THR A 683 -2.44 -5.71 -3.88
N PHE A 684 -3.62 -5.29 -3.42
CA PHE A 684 -3.77 -4.20 -2.46
C PHE A 684 -2.95 -4.40 -1.17
N ASN A 685 -2.82 -5.61 -0.62
CA ASN A 685 -1.96 -5.83 0.55
C ASN A 685 -0.45 -5.66 0.24
N SER A 686 -0.05 -5.57 -1.03
CA SER A 686 1.35 -5.30 -1.44
C SER A 686 1.78 -3.84 -1.24
N ILE A 687 0.87 -2.92 -0.89
CA ILE A 687 1.23 -1.52 -0.57
C ILE A 687 1.99 -1.43 0.75
N LYS A 688 1.79 -2.41 1.64
CA LYS A 688 2.39 -2.43 2.98
C LYS A 688 3.89 -2.60 2.91
N GLY A 689 4.61 -1.88 3.76
CA GLY A 689 6.08 -1.88 3.76
C GLY A 689 6.73 -1.28 2.49
N THR A 690 5.98 -0.57 1.63
CA THR A 690 6.57 0.17 0.49
C THR A 690 7.21 1.50 0.88
N LYS A 691 7.04 1.96 2.12
CA LYS A 691 7.66 3.17 2.67
C LYS A 691 9.19 3.08 2.59
N ARG A 692 9.84 4.15 2.15
CA ARG A 692 11.31 4.26 1.99
C ARG A 692 11.75 5.67 2.37
N ALA A 693 12.29 5.85 3.58
CA ALA A 693 12.73 7.15 4.07
C ALA A 693 13.91 7.76 3.26
N ASP A 694 14.61 6.94 2.48
CA ASP A 694 15.68 7.30 1.53
C ASP A 694 15.17 7.74 0.14
N SER A 695 13.86 7.60 -0.13
CA SER A 695 13.24 7.96 -1.40
C SER A 695 12.63 9.36 -1.35
N PRO A 696 12.79 10.21 -2.40
CA PRO A 696 12.30 11.59 -2.41
C PRO A 696 10.77 11.76 -2.18
N CYS A 697 10.01 10.67 -2.30
CA CYS A 697 8.56 10.62 -2.10
C CYS A 697 8.13 9.51 -1.12
N ASN A 698 9.00 9.08 -0.20
CA ASN A 698 8.74 7.98 0.73
C ASN A 698 8.28 6.66 0.07
N GLY A 699 8.91 6.27 -1.04
CA GLY A 699 8.64 5.01 -1.73
C GLY A 699 7.39 5.02 -2.63
N CYS A 700 6.96 6.19 -3.10
CA CYS A 700 5.79 6.34 -3.96
C CYS A 700 5.83 5.50 -5.25
N HIS A 701 6.99 5.27 -5.87
CA HIS A 701 7.11 4.43 -7.07
C HIS A 701 6.60 3.01 -6.81
N SER A 702 7.12 2.36 -5.76
CA SER A 702 6.68 1.02 -5.34
C SER A 702 5.20 0.99 -4.92
N LEU A 703 4.64 2.10 -4.45
CA LEU A 703 3.21 2.20 -4.17
C LEU A 703 2.39 2.32 -5.48
N GLY A 704 2.86 3.15 -6.42
CA GLY A 704 2.20 3.44 -7.69
C GLY A 704 2.11 2.25 -8.62
N GLU A 705 3.13 1.39 -8.67
CA GLU A 705 3.10 0.12 -9.41
C GLU A 705 1.79 -0.65 -9.22
N ILE A 706 1.38 -0.79 -7.95
CA ILE A 706 0.23 -1.60 -7.52
C ILE A 706 -1.08 -0.96 -8.02
N TRP A 707 -1.13 0.37 -8.11
CA TRP A 707 -2.26 1.09 -8.68
C TRP A 707 -2.28 1.02 -10.21
N ALA A 708 -1.11 1.18 -10.85
CA ALA A 708 -0.96 1.01 -12.29
C ALA A 708 -1.38 -0.38 -12.77
N ASP A 709 -1.06 -1.45 -12.01
CA ASP A 709 -1.50 -2.82 -12.26
C ASP A 709 -3.03 -2.99 -12.24
N VAL A 710 -3.70 -2.35 -11.27
CA VAL A 710 -5.17 -2.33 -11.19
C VAL A 710 -5.78 -1.63 -12.41
N LEU A 711 -5.20 -0.50 -12.83
CA LEU A 711 -5.66 0.22 -14.01
C LEU A 711 -5.29 -0.48 -15.33
N TRP A 712 -4.21 -1.26 -15.36
CA TRP A 712 -3.83 -2.09 -16.51
C TRP A 712 -4.81 -3.25 -16.71
N ASP A 713 -5.18 -3.94 -15.62
CA ASP A 713 -6.27 -4.92 -15.62
C ASP A 713 -7.59 -4.29 -16.09
N MET A 714 -7.89 -3.05 -15.67
CA MET A 714 -9.06 -2.29 -16.14
C MET A 714 -9.02 -2.03 -17.65
N TYR A 715 -7.88 -1.53 -18.16
CA TYR A 715 -7.71 -1.20 -19.57
C TYR A 715 -7.94 -2.40 -20.48
N TRP A 716 -7.36 -3.56 -20.13
CA TRP A 716 -7.55 -4.79 -20.88
C TRP A 716 -8.97 -5.35 -20.76
N ALA A 717 -9.58 -5.31 -19.57
CA ALA A 717 -10.97 -5.72 -19.40
C ALA A 717 -11.95 -4.89 -20.26
N PHE A 718 -11.64 -3.59 -20.49
CA PHE A 718 -12.41 -2.74 -21.40
C PHE A 718 -12.11 -3.02 -22.88
N ILE A 719 -10.85 -3.29 -23.26
CA ILE A 719 -10.51 -3.72 -24.62
C ILE A 719 -11.17 -5.06 -24.98
N ASP A 720 -11.16 -6.04 -24.07
CA ASP A 720 -11.80 -7.34 -24.27
C ASP A 720 -13.33 -7.22 -24.48
N LYS A 721 -13.96 -6.23 -23.82
CA LYS A 721 -15.41 -5.97 -23.92
C LYS A 721 -15.82 -5.10 -25.12
N TYR A 722 -15.00 -4.11 -25.50
CA TYR A 722 -15.37 -3.06 -26.45
C TYR A 722 -14.46 -2.95 -27.69
N GLY A 723 -13.39 -3.72 -27.76
CA GLY A 723 -12.36 -3.66 -28.80
C GLY A 723 -11.36 -2.53 -28.59
N TYR A 724 -10.18 -2.65 -29.20
CA TYR A 724 -9.18 -1.58 -29.28
C TYR A 724 -9.36 -0.78 -30.58
N ASP A 725 -9.17 0.54 -30.51
CA ASP A 725 -9.04 1.41 -31.68
C ASP A 725 -7.87 2.38 -31.49
N ALA A 726 -7.02 2.53 -32.50
CA ALA A 726 -5.91 3.48 -32.49
C ALA A 726 -6.38 4.94 -32.69
N ASP A 727 -7.58 5.15 -33.24
CA ASP A 727 -8.18 6.48 -33.31
C ASP A 727 -8.88 6.84 -31.99
N TRP A 728 -8.21 7.66 -31.18
CA TRP A 728 -8.72 8.14 -29.89
C TRP A 728 -9.99 9.01 -29.98
N LYS A 729 -10.42 9.45 -31.18
CA LYS A 729 -11.74 10.08 -31.37
C LYS A 729 -12.88 9.06 -31.32
N ASN A 730 -12.61 7.75 -31.44
CA ASN A 730 -13.61 6.71 -31.31
C ASN A 730 -14.00 6.50 -29.83
N LYS A 731 -14.96 7.30 -29.35
CA LYS A 731 -15.51 7.24 -27.99
C LYS A 731 -16.19 5.89 -27.63
N ASN A 732 -16.34 4.97 -28.58
CA ASN A 732 -16.87 3.62 -28.37
C ASN A 732 -15.80 2.55 -28.12
N SER A 733 -14.53 2.82 -28.39
CA SER A 733 -13.42 1.88 -28.14
C SER A 733 -13.17 1.65 -26.65
N GLY A 734 -12.66 0.47 -26.32
CA GLY A 734 -12.30 0.07 -24.95
C GLY A 734 -11.18 0.92 -24.37
N ASN A 735 -10.13 1.20 -25.15
CA ASN A 735 -9.03 2.06 -24.74
C ASN A 735 -9.50 3.50 -24.43
N TYR A 736 -10.38 4.09 -25.26
CA TYR A 736 -10.99 5.37 -24.92
C TYR A 736 -11.77 5.30 -23.61
N LYS A 737 -12.67 4.32 -23.48
CA LYS A 737 -13.56 4.21 -22.31
C LYS A 737 -12.79 3.99 -21.00
N ALA A 738 -11.70 3.23 -21.03
CA ALA A 738 -10.84 3.04 -19.87
C ALA A 738 -10.16 4.35 -19.44
N VAL A 739 -9.47 5.04 -20.36
CA VAL A 739 -8.76 6.30 -20.05
C VAL A 739 -9.73 7.41 -19.65
N PHE A 740 -10.88 7.51 -20.32
CA PHE A 740 -11.97 8.43 -19.95
C PHE A 740 -12.42 8.20 -18.50
N LEU A 741 -12.68 6.95 -18.09
CA LEU A 741 -13.09 6.66 -16.71
C LEU A 741 -11.99 6.91 -15.67
N VAL A 742 -10.71 6.79 -16.03
CA VAL A 742 -9.59 7.18 -15.15
C VAL A 742 -9.55 8.70 -14.94
N ILE A 743 -9.64 9.49 -16.01
CA ILE A 743 -9.69 10.96 -15.94
C ILE A 743 -10.92 11.44 -15.18
N GLU A 744 -12.10 10.87 -15.45
CA GLU A 744 -13.32 11.21 -14.72
C GLU A 744 -13.23 10.78 -13.25
N GLY A 745 -12.58 9.65 -12.94
CA GLY A 745 -12.28 9.24 -11.56
C GLY A 745 -11.42 10.27 -10.81
N MET A 746 -10.36 10.78 -11.43
CA MET A 746 -9.52 11.85 -10.85
C MET A 746 -10.30 13.14 -10.57
N LYS A 747 -11.27 13.50 -11.42
CA LYS A 747 -12.15 14.66 -11.20
C LYS A 747 -13.13 14.46 -10.06
N VAL A 748 -13.54 13.21 -9.81
CA VAL A 748 -14.56 12.83 -8.81
C VAL A 748 -13.95 12.64 -7.41
N GLN A 749 -12.72 12.14 -7.32
CA GLN A 749 -12.09 11.77 -6.06
C GLN A 749 -11.80 13.01 -5.16
N PRO A 750 -11.77 12.83 -3.82
CA PRO A 750 -11.40 13.92 -2.92
C PRO A 750 -9.91 14.23 -3.00
N CYS A 751 -9.49 15.37 -2.45
CA CYS A 751 -8.08 15.69 -2.28
C CYS A 751 -7.40 14.73 -1.29
N ASN A 752 -6.17 14.29 -1.60
CA ASN A 752 -5.40 13.26 -0.88
C ASN A 752 -6.19 11.95 -0.66
N PRO A 753 -6.62 11.26 -1.73
CA PRO A 753 -7.39 10.02 -1.64
C PRO A 753 -6.50 8.82 -1.26
N GLY A 754 -7.10 7.84 -0.55
CA GLY A 754 -6.58 6.47 -0.49
C GLY A 754 -7.09 5.60 -1.64
N PHE A 755 -6.53 4.40 -1.82
CA PHE A 755 -6.82 3.52 -2.97
C PHE A 755 -8.32 3.18 -3.10
N ILE A 756 -9.00 2.94 -1.98
CA ILE A 756 -10.44 2.67 -1.93
C ILE A 756 -11.26 3.88 -2.40
N GLN A 757 -10.83 5.10 -2.09
CA GLN A 757 -11.52 6.32 -2.50
C GLN A 757 -11.37 6.57 -4.01
N ALA A 758 -10.20 6.29 -4.59
CA ALA A 758 -9.98 6.38 -6.04
C ALA A 758 -10.74 5.29 -6.81
N ARG A 759 -10.79 4.05 -6.29
CA ARG A 759 -11.65 2.98 -6.81
C ARG A 759 -13.11 3.43 -6.88
N ASP A 760 -13.63 3.92 -5.76
CA ASP A 760 -15.03 4.34 -5.66
C ASP A 760 -15.32 5.55 -6.56
N ALA A 761 -14.34 6.44 -6.77
CA ALA A 761 -14.43 7.53 -7.72
C ALA A 761 -14.51 7.06 -9.19
N ILE A 762 -13.76 6.04 -9.60
CA ILE A 762 -13.86 5.43 -10.94
C ILE A 762 -15.20 4.71 -11.14
N LEU A 763 -15.68 3.98 -10.13
CA LEU A 763 -17.03 3.38 -10.14
C LEU A 763 -18.13 4.45 -10.25
N LYS A 764 -17.92 5.59 -9.58
CA LYS A 764 -18.83 6.74 -9.62
C LYS A 764 -18.78 7.50 -10.96
N ALA A 765 -17.63 7.55 -11.62
CA ALA A 765 -17.51 8.06 -12.98
C ALA A 765 -18.33 7.23 -13.98
N ASP A 766 -18.39 5.89 -13.84
CA ASP A 766 -19.23 5.03 -14.68
C ASP A 766 -20.73 5.15 -14.36
N GLU A 767 -21.10 5.42 -13.11
CA GLU A 767 -22.48 5.81 -12.74
C GLU A 767 -22.89 7.09 -13.49
N ILE A 768 -22.10 8.15 -13.33
CA ILE A 768 -22.43 9.50 -13.79
C ILE A 768 -22.48 9.56 -15.33
N ASN A 769 -21.48 8.99 -16.00
CA ASN A 769 -21.32 9.13 -17.44
C ASN A 769 -21.97 7.99 -18.25
N ASN A 770 -22.10 6.78 -17.70
CA ASN A 770 -22.59 5.60 -18.42
C ASN A 770 -23.79 4.89 -17.77
N GLY A 771 -24.31 5.39 -16.64
CA GLY A 771 -25.44 4.75 -15.95
C GLY A 771 -25.13 3.34 -15.44
N TYR A 772 -23.91 3.10 -14.95
CA TYR A 772 -23.43 1.82 -14.40
C TYR A 772 -23.27 0.66 -15.42
N ILE A 773 -23.19 0.92 -16.73
CA ILE A 773 -23.05 -0.14 -17.75
C ILE A 773 -21.77 -0.99 -17.62
N ASN A 774 -20.76 -0.53 -16.86
CA ASN A 774 -19.52 -1.26 -16.58
C ASN A 774 -19.36 -1.66 -15.11
N LYS A 775 -20.34 -1.40 -14.25
CA LYS A 775 -20.30 -1.68 -12.80
C LYS A 775 -19.68 -3.04 -12.47
N CYS A 776 -20.15 -4.10 -13.11
CA CYS A 776 -19.67 -5.46 -12.84
C CYS A 776 -18.31 -5.79 -13.47
N LEU A 777 -17.94 -5.14 -14.58
CA LEU A 777 -16.60 -5.25 -15.14
C LEU A 777 -15.58 -4.63 -14.18
N LEU A 778 -15.85 -3.40 -13.73
CA LEU A 778 -15.01 -2.65 -12.79
C LEU A 778 -14.87 -3.39 -11.46
N TRP A 779 -15.97 -3.86 -10.86
CA TRP A 779 -15.90 -4.61 -9.60
C TRP A 779 -15.10 -5.92 -9.71
N ASN A 780 -15.18 -6.63 -10.84
CA ASN A 780 -14.37 -7.83 -11.06
C ASN A 780 -12.87 -7.50 -11.21
N VAL A 781 -12.53 -6.40 -11.88
CA VAL A 781 -11.15 -5.89 -12.02
C VAL A 781 -10.58 -5.51 -10.66
N PHE A 782 -11.27 -4.66 -9.89
CA PHE A 782 -10.78 -4.23 -8.58
C PHE A 782 -10.67 -5.40 -7.59
N ALA A 783 -11.66 -6.30 -7.57
CA ALA A 783 -11.62 -7.50 -6.72
C ALA A 783 -10.44 -8.43 -7.06
N ARG A 784 -10.06 -8.56 -8.34
CA ARG A 784 -8.92 -9.40 -8.77
C ARG A 784 -7.61 -9.07 -8.05
N ARG A 785 -7.37 -7.79 -7.76
CA ARG A 785 -6.17 -7.30 -7.05
C ARG A 785 -6.44 -6.85 -5.62
N GLY A 786 -7.45 -7.41 -4.96
CA GLY A 786 -7.68 -7.18 -3.53
C GLY A 786 -8.42 -5.89 -3.16
N LEU A 787 -8.88 -5.10 -4.15
CA LEU A 787 -9.73 -3.91 -3.96
C LEU A 787 -11.23 -4.24 -4.04
N GLY A 788 -11.62 -5.46 -3.65
CA GLY A 788 -13.00 -5.96 -3.71
C GLY A 788 -13.99 -5.27 -2.79
N TYR A 789 -15.24 -5.71 -2.83
CA TYR A 789 -16.39 -5.03 -2.22
C TYR A 789 -16.27 -4.86 -0.71
N PHE A 790 -15.61 -5.78 -0.01
CA PHE A 790 -15.35 -5.70 1.43
C PHE A 790 -13.93 -5.23 1.79
N ALA A 791 -13.14 -4.75 0.81
CA ALA A 791 -11.81 -4.21 1.08
C ALA A 791 -11.92 -2.91 1.87
N ASN A 792 -11.05 -2.74 2.86
CA ASN A 792 -11.02 -1.57 3.73
C ASN A 792 -9.65 -0.89 3.61
N GLY A 793 -9.64 0.40 3.25
CA GLY A 793 -8.40 1.17 3.09
C GLY A 793 -7.86 1.76 4.39
N GLY A 794 -8.58 1.62 5.50
CA GLY A 794 -8.17 2.18 6.79
C GLY A 794 -7.89 3.68 6.71
N SER A 795 -6.67 4.09 7.02
CA SER A 795 -6.20 5.47 6.92
C SER A 795 -5.44 5.72 5.62
N LYS A 796 -5.95 6.64 4.80
CA LYS A 796 -5.26 7.20 3.61
C LYS A 796 -3.85 7.77 3.89
N ASP A 797 -3.54 8.03 5.16
CA ASP A 797 -2.28 8.58 5.66
C ASP A 797 -1.41 7.51 6.36
N ASP A 798 -1.80 6.23 6.34
CA ASP A 798 -1.01 5.08 6.77
C ASP A 798 -1.30 3.81 5.96
N ARG A 799 -0.52 3.56 4.90
CA ARG A 799 -0.70 2.41 3.99
C ARG A 799 -0.57 1.02 4.64
N ASP A 800 -0.16 0.93 5.91
CA ASP A 800 0.05 -0.34 6.60
C ASP A 800 -1.21 -0.87 7.33
N ASP A 801 -2.28 -0.08 7.46
CA ASP A 801 -3.49 -0.44 8.23
C ASP A 801 -4.67 -1.04 7.41
N GLY A 802 -4.60 -0.94 6.07
CA GLY A 802 -5.59 -1.47 5.15
C GLY A 802 -5.74 -3.00 5.12
N ASN A 803 -6.86 -3.51 4.60
CA ASN A 803 -7.16 -4.93 4.45
C ASN A 803 -7.80 -5.23 3.09
N GLU A 804 -7.22 -6.19 2.36
CA GLU A 804 -7.68 -6.57 1.03
C GLU A 804 -8.87 -7.55 1.06
N ASN A 805 -9.64 -7.56 -0.04
CA ASN A 805 -10.73 -8.49 -0.27
C ASN A 805 -10.84 -8.79 -1.78
N PHE A 806 -11.18 -10.03 -2.12
CA PHE A 806 -11.24 -10.51 -3.50
C PHE A 806 -12.68 -10.78 -3.99
N ASP A 807 -13.70 -10.36 -3.23
CA ASP A 807 -15.09 -10.50 -3.66
C ASP A 807 -15.51 -9.32 -4.55
N PRO A 808 -16.07 -9.54 -5.75
CA PRO A 808 -16.71 -8.47 -6.50
C PRO A 808 -18.05 -8.09 -5.84
N LEU A 809 -18.67 -7.00 -6.30
CA LEU A 809 -20.00 -6.58 -5.85
C LEU A 809 -20.98 -7.78 -5.89
N PRO A 810 -21.68 -8.11 -4.79
CA PRO A 810 -22.46 -9.33 -4.71
C PRO A 810 -23.53 -9.50 -5.80
N THR A 811 -24.15 -8.44 -6.32
CA THR A 811 -25.16 -8.52 -7.39
C THR A 811 -24.56 -8.84 -8.77
N CYS A 812 -23.25 -8.68 -8.96
CA CYS A 812 -22.55 -8.99 -10.21
C CYS A 812 -22.25 -10.48 -10.44
N ILE A 813 -22.62 -11.34 -9.48
CA ILE A 813 -22.60 -12.79 -9.67
C ILE A 813 -24.06 -13.26 -9.71
N GLU A 814 -24.61 -13.30 -10.92
CA GLU A 814 -26.02 -13.59 -11.22
C GLU A 814 -26.38 -15.07 -10.97
N LYS A 815 -26.50 -15.44 -9.70
CA LYS A 815 -26.91 -16.76 -9.24
C LYS A 815 -27.77 -16.68 -7.99
N LEU A 816 -28.46 -17.77 -7.68
CA LEU A 816 -28.89 -18.01 -6.30
C LEU A 816 -27.64 -18.18 -5.44
N LYS A 817 -27.61 -17.47 -4.32
CA LYS A 817 -26.53 -17.52 -3.34
C LYS A 817 -27.05 -18.10 -2.05
N ILE A 818 -26.17 -18.81 -1.36
CA ILE A 818 -26.36 -19.21 0.01
C ILE A 818 -25.08 -18.92 0.77
N ASP A 819 -25.21 -18.22 1.89
CA ASP A 819 -24.17 -18.10 2.91
C ASP A 819 -24.57 -18.98 4.10
N LYS A 820 -23.59 -19.56 4.79
CA LYS A 820 -23.78 -20.35 6.01
C LYS A 820 -22.80 -19.89 7.08
N ILE A 821 -23.34 -19.53 8.23
CA ILE A 821 -22.59 -19.24 9.44
C ILE A 821 -22.94 -20.33 10.45
N VAL A 822 -21.93 -20.89 11.10
CA VAL A 822 -22.06 -21.88 12.17
C VAL A 822 -21.26 -21.41 13.38
N SER A 823 -21.60 -21.86 14.58
CA SER A 823 -20.72 -21.68 15.75
C SER A 823 -19.32 -22.24 15.43
N ALA A 824 -18.28 -21.42 15.61
CA ALA A 824 -16.90 -21.82 15.30
C ALA A 824 -16.42 -22.99 16.18
N SER A 825 -16.91 -23.07 17.42
CA SER A 825 -16.70 -24.20 18.32
C SER A 825 -17.96 -24.54 19.12
N VAL A 826 -18.01 -25.76 19.66
CA VAL A 826 -19.09 -26.26 20.52
C VAL A 826 -18.56 -27.23 21.56
N ASN A 827 -19.14 -27.24 22.75
CA ASN A 827 -18.90 -28.32 23.72
C ASN A 827 -19.70 -29.58 23.30
N PRO A 828 -19.17 -30.80 23.45
CA PRO A 828 -19.93 -32.04 23.26
C PRO A 828 -21.24 -32.04 24.05
N GLY A 829 -22.34 -32.43 23.40
CA GLY A 829 -23.70 -32.30 23.94
C GLY A 829 -24.32 -30.90 23.87
N GLY A 830 -23.55 -29.87 23.50
CA GLY A 830 -24.00 -28.50 23.34
C GLY A 830 -24.67 -28.20 22.00
N ASP A 831 -25.20 -26.99 21.87
CA ASP A 831 -25.95 -26.55 20.70
C ASP A 831 -25.05 -25.72 19.78
N VAL A 832 -25.02 -26.08 18.50
CA VAL A 832 -24.45 -25.29 17.40
C VAL A 832 -25.57 -24.43 16.83
N ASP A 833 -25.36 -23.12 16.84
CA ASP A 833 -26.19 -22.16 16.13
C ASP A 833 -25.81 -22.16 14.64
N VAL A 834 -26.82 -22.21 13.77
CA VAL A 834 -26.66 -22.13 12.32
C VAL A 834 -27.54 -21.00 11.77
N GLU A 835 -26.95 -20.10 11.00
CA GLU A 835 -27.67 -19.13 10.15
C GLU A 835 -27.35 -19.41 8.68
N LEU A 836 -28.38 -19.64 7.89
CA LEU A 836 -28.32 -19.72 6.43
C LEU A 836 -28.97 -18.46 5.84
N LYS A 837 -28.34 -17.88 4.83
CA LYS A 837 -28.85 -16.70 4.13
C LYS A 837 -28.95 -17.00 2.64
N ALA A 838 -30.17 -17.24 2.16
CA ALA A 838 -30.44 -17.43 0.74
C ALA A 838 -30.73 -16.06 0.09
N THR A 839 -30.09 -15.77 -1.03
CA THR A 839 -30.28 -14.50 -1.77
C THR A 839 -30.41 -14.78 -3.26
N ASN A 840 -31.36 -14.15 -3.94
CA ASN A 840 -31.49 -14.23 -5.39
C ASN A 840 -30.84 -13.02 -6.08
N HIS A 841 -29.71 -13.22 -6.76
CA HIS A 841 -29.12 -12.21 -7.64
C HIS A 841 -29.26 -12.53 -9.14
N ILE A 842 -30.04 -13.55 -9.51
CA ILE A 842 -30.45 -13.73 -10.91
C ILE A 842 -31.47 -12.62 -11.22
N PRO A 843 -31.34 -11.85 -12.31
CA PRO A 843 -32.24 -10.73 -12.66
C PRO A 843 -33.65 -11.17 -13.14
N ALA A 844 -34.19 -12.22 -12.52
CA ALA A 844 -35.52 -12.77 -12.70
C ALA A 844 -36.00 -13.46 -11.41
N LYS A 845 -37.33 -13.55 -11.23
CA LYS A 845 -37.93 -14.34 -10.16
C LYS A 845 -37.55 -15.82 -10.29
N GLN A 846 -37.04 -16.39 -9.20
CA GLN A 846 -36.86 -17.83 -9.05
C GLN A 846 -38.08 -18.42 -8.33
N ASN A 847 -38.68 -19.46 -8.88
CA ASN A 847 -39.88 -20.09 -8.31
C ASN A 847 -39.51 -21.32 -7.49
N ASN A 848 -40.36 -21.68 -6.52
CA ASN A 848 -40.23 -22.91 -5.73
C ASN A 848 -38.81 -23.13 -5.15
N VAL A 849 -38.18 -22.05 -4.66
CA VAL A 849 -36.84 -22.12 -4.07
C VAL A 849 -36.90 -22.90 -2.77
N PHE A 850 -35.89 -23.73 -2.55
CA PHE A 850 -35.67 -24.42 -1.28
C PHE A 850 -34.18 -24.41 -0.92
N VAL A 851 -33.92 -24.50 0.38
CA VAL A 851 -32.59 -24.63 0.95
C VAL A 851 -32.44 -26.02 1.55
N THR A 852 -31.31 -26.67 1.35
CA THR A 852 -30.97 -27.94 2.01
C THR A 852 -29.69 -27.81 2.81
N ASP A 853 -29.66 -28.43 3.98
CA ASP A 853 -28.44 -28.56 4.80
C ASP A 853 -28.23 -30.04 5.15
N ASP A 854 -27.05 -30.57 4.84
CA ASP A 854 -26.67 -31.95 5.15
C ASP A 854 -25.91 -31.99 6.48
N LEU A 855 -26.56 -32.52 7.52
CA LEU A 855 -25.95 -32.62 8.84
C LEU A 855 -24.94 -33.77 8.90
N PRO A 856 -23.69 -33.53 9.32
CA PRO A 856 -22.71 -34.61 9.54
C PRO A 856 -23.11 -35.50 10.71
N ASP A 857 -22.65 -36.75 10.67
CA ASP A 857 -22.92 -37.75 11.70
C ASP A 857 -22.53 -37.25 13.09
N GLY A 858 -23.50 -37.32 14.01
CA GLY A 858 -23.37 -36.82 15.38
C GLY A 858 -23.93 -35.41 15.61
N LEU A 859 -24.39 -34.69 14.58
CA LEU A 859 -25.27 -33.52 14.77
C LEU A 859 -26.75 -33.95 14.67
N THR A 860 -27.58 -33.48 15.60
CA THR A 860 -29.04 -33.75 15.61
C THR A 860 -29.84 -32.46 15.63
N PHE A 861 -30.77 -32.30 14.69
CA PHE A 861 -31.63 -31.11 14.61
C PHE A 861 -32.52 -30.94 15.85
N ILE A 862 -32.58 -29.72 16.39
CA ILE A 862 -33.43 -29.39 17.52
C ILE A 862 -34.79 -28.90 16.99
N GLY A 863 -35.80 -29.78 17.06
CA GLY A 863 -37.16 -29.47 16.64
C GLY A 863 -37.71 -28.22 17.33
N GLY A 864 -38.33 -27.33 16.55
CA GLY A 864 -38.87 -26.05 17.03
C GLY A 864 -37.83 -24.92 17.23
N SER A 865 -36.54 -25.18 17.00
CA SER A 865 -35.50 -24.13 17.07
C SER A 865 -35.38 -23.24 15.82
N SER A 866 -36.04 -23.61 14.71
CA SER A 866 -35.83 -22.94 13.43
C SER A 866 -36.84 -21.83 13.12
N SER A 867 -36.38 -20.76 12.46
CA SER A 867 -37.24 -19.69 11.93
C SER A 867 -38.14 -20.15 10.76
N ILE A 868 -37.76 -21.20 10.03
CA ILE A 868 -38.57 -21.84 8.97
C ILE A 868 -38.58 -23.34 9.24
N VAL A 869 -39.76 -23.96 9.36
CA VAL A 869 -39.86 -25.39 9.69
C VAL A 869 -39.33 -26.25 8.51
N PRO A 870 -38.25 -27.04 8.70
CA PRO A 870 -37.76 -27.92 7.65
C PRO A 870 -38.57 -29.22 7.57
N LEU A 871 -38.63 -29.80 6.37
CA LEU A 871 -38.81 -31.24 6.21
C LEU A 871 -37.48 -31.93 6.55
N VAL A 872 -37.50 -32.82 7.55
CA VAL A 872 -36.33 -33.60 7.98
C VAL A 872 -36.36 -34.97 7.31
N SER A 873 -35.30 -35.34 6.60
CA SER A 873 -35.16 -36.64 5.93
C SER A 873 -33.80 -37.26 6.25
N GLY A 874 -33.77 -38.16 7.25
CA GLY A 874 -32.51 -38.62 7.84
C GLY A 874 -31.74 -37.44 8.43
N ASN A 875 -30.47 -37.30 8.04
CA ASN A 875 -29.63 -36.17 8.44
C ASN A 875 -29.79 -34.93 7.54
N LYS A 876 -30.66 -34.95 6.52
CA LYS A 876 -30.87 -33.82 5.61
C LYS A 876 -32.04 -32.95 6.07
N LEU A 877 -31.81 -31.65 6.19
CA LEU A 877 -32.84 -30.63 6.38
C LEU A 877 -33.22 -30.03 5.03
N ILE A 878 -34.52 -29.83 4.79
CA ILE A 878 -35.06 -29.24 3.56
C ILE A 878 -36.05 -28.13 3.94
N PHE A 879 -35.65 -26.88 3.75
CA PHE A 879 -36.43 -25.68 4.04
C PHE A 879 -37.11 -25.18 2.76
N GLN A 880 -38.44 -25.14 2.74
CA GLN A 880 -39.19 -24.58 1.62
C GLN A 880 -39.22 -23.04 1.74
N VAL A 881 -38.57 -22.35 0.80
CA VAL A 881 -38.48 -20.88 0.79
C VAL A 881 -39.60 -20.26 -0.07
N GLY A 882 -40.02 -20.96 -1.12
CA GLY A 882 -41.02 -20.49 -2.08
C GLY A 882 -40.39 -19.54 -3.11
N ASP A 883 -41.17 -18.60 -3.65
CA ASP A 883 -40.69 -17.73 -4.72
C ASP A 883 -39.76 -16.63 -4.19
N MET A 884 -38.65 -16.40 -4.91
CA MET A 884 -37.69 -15.33 -4.64
C MET A 884 -37.63 -14.37 -5.82
N ASP A 885 -38.17 -13.16 -5.64
CA ASP A 885 -37.94 -12.02 -6.54
C ASP A 885 -36.44 -11.65 -6.58
N TYR A 886 -36.01 -10.85 -7.56
CA TYR A 886 -34.64 -10.33 -7.63
C TYR A 886 -34.29 -9.51 -6.37
N GLU A 887 -33.06 -9.64 -5.89
CA GLU A 887 -32.53 -9.08 -4.62
C GLU A 887 -33.27 -9.52 -3.34
N LYS A 888 -34.24 -10.43 -3.42
CA LYS A 888 -34.89 -10.98 -2.22
C LYS A 888 -33.90 -11.83 -1.42
N GLU A 889 -33.81 -11.55 -0.12
CA GLU A 889 -33.05 -12.31 0.86
C GLU A 889 -34.01 -13.05 1.82
N VAL A 890 -33.65 -14.28 2.19
CA VAL A 890 -34.34 -15.07 3.21
C VAL A 890 -33.32 -15.66 4.18
N LYS A 891 -33.47 -15.32 5.46
CA LYS A 891 -32.65 -15.82 6.56
C LYS A 891 -33.34 -16.98 7.28
N ILE A 892 -32.63 -18.09 7.40
CA ILE A 892 -33.06 -19.29 8.11
C ILE A 892 -32.09 -19.49 9.27
N SER A 893 -32.54 -19.32 10.50
CA SER A 893 -31.77 -19.72 11.68
C SER A 893 -32.31 -21.03 12.24
N TYR A 894 -31.44 -21.84 12.85
CA TYR A 894 -31.80 -23.02 13.63
C TYR A 894 -30.65 -23.50 14.51
N LYS A 895 -30.94 -24.45 15.41
CA LYS A 895 -29.95 -25.09 16.25
C LYS A 895 -29.85 -26.60 15.97
N VAL A 896 -28.63 -27.12 16.06
CA VAL A 896 -28.37 -28.57 16.06
C VAL A 896 -27.54 -28.93 17.29
N ARG A 897 -27.85 -30.06 17.93
CA ARG A 897 -27.13 -30.55 19.09
C ARG A 897 -25.98 -31.44 18.66
N ALA A 898 -24.79 -31.16 19.17
CA ALA A 898 -23.63 -32.03 19.03
C ALA A 898 -23.79 -33.30 19.89
N SER A 899 -23.30 -34.43 19.39
CA SER A 899 -23.14 -35.65 20.18
C SER A 899 -22.28 -35.38 21.41
N LYS A 900 -22.54 -36.13 22.49
CA LYS A 900 -21.72 -36.13 23.71
C LYS A 900 -20.45 -36.98 23.56
N ASP A 901 -20.46 -37.93 22.64
CA ASP A 901 -19.40 -38.92 22.46
C ASP A 901 -18.31 -38.41 21.51
N ASN A 902 -18.68 -37.55 20.55
CA ASN A 902 -17.76 -36.85 19.67
C ASN A 902 -17.12 -35.68 20.43
N LYS A 903 -15.79 -35.67 20.51
CA LYS A 903 -15.00 -34.61 21.17
C LYS A 903 -13.57 -34.61 20.62
N SER A 904 -12.90 -33.45 20.64
CA SER A 904 -11.44 -33.44 20.48
C SER A 904 -10.78 -34.14 21.67
N VAL A 905 -9.58 -34.68 21.48
CA VAL A 905 -8.79 -35.28 22.56
C VAL A 905 -7.60 -34.36 22.83
N ARG A 906 -7.49 -33.82 24.05
CA ARG A 906 -6.31 -33.07 24.45
C ARG A 906 -5.18 -34.05 24.78
N MET A 907 -4.01 -33.81 24.21
CA MET A 907 -2.81 -34.62 24.38
C MET A 907 -1.80 -33.96 25.33
N ALA A 908 -1.69 -32.64 25.28
CA ALA A 908 -0.86 -31.83 26.16
C ALA A 908 -1.46 -30.42 26.29
N ILE A 909 -1.12 -29.73 27.37
CA ILE A 909 -1.41 -28.31 27.60
C ILE A 909 -0.25 -27.67 28.38
N GLN A 910 0.04 -26.41 28.08
CA GLN A 910 0.87 -25.51 28.87
C GLN A 910 0.15 -24.15 28.92
N ASN A 911 -0.39 -23.82 30.08
CA ASN A 911 -1.10 -22.55 30.37
C ASN A 911 -0.23 -21.56 31.18
N PHE A 912 1.04 -21.89 31.42
CA PHE A 912 2.03 -21.01 32.07
C PHE A 912 1.75 -20.55 33.51
N ASP A 913 0.57 -20.82 34.09
CA ASP A 913 0.19 -20.51 35.48
C ASP A 913 0.89 -21.39 36.56
N SER A 914 1.67 -22.41 36.17
CA SER A 914 2.28 -23.40 37.08
C SER A 914 3.71 -23.77 36.68
N ASP A 915 4.28 -24.89 37.18
CA ASP A 915 5.69 -25.27 36.99
C ASP A 915 6.16 -25.16 35.52
N PHE A 916 6.88 -24.08 35.24
CA PHE A 916 7.32 -23.69 33.90
C PHE A 916 8.62 -24.42 33.54
N ASN A 917 8.52 -25.39 32.63
CA ASN A 917 9.64 -26.26 32.21
C ASN A 917 10.15 -25.98 30.79
N TRP A 918 9.59 -24.99 30.09
CA TRP A 918 10.02 -24.63 28.74
C TRP A 918 11.35 -23.85 28.79
N GLU A 919 12.23 -24.10 27.83
CA GLU A 919 13.56 -23.49 27.79
C GLU A 919 13.50 -22.11 27.13
N ILE A 920 14.12 -21.11 27.75
CA ILE A 920 14.22 -19.75 27.23
C ILE A 920 15.69 -19.46 26.92
N ASP A 921 15.98 -19.11 25.67
CA ASP A 921 17.33 -18.83 25.19
C ASP A 921 17.30 -17.82 24.03
N LYS A 922 18.46 -17.40 23.53
CA LYS A 922 18.58 -16.38 22.50
C LYS A 922 19.88 -16.47 21.70
N ASN A 923 19.86 -15.92 20.48
CA ASN A 923 21.07 -15.70 19.69
C ASN A 923 21.64 -14.29 19.91
N VAL A 924 20.79 -13.26 19.96
CA VAL A 924 21.19 -11.83 19.94
C VAL A 924 20.30 -10.99 20.86
N GLY A 925 20.81 -9.84 21.32
CA GLY A 925 20.09 -8.86 22.14
C GLY A 925 20.11 -9.15 23.63
N ASN A 926 19.42 -8.33 24.42
CA ASN A 926 19.26 -8.50 25.87
C ASN A 926 17.90 -9.06 26.28
N GLU A 927 16.92 -9.04 25.38
CA GLU A 927 15.56 -9.50 25.65
C GLU A 927 15.46 -11.01 25.76
N TYR A 928 14.44 -11.43 26.50
CA TYR A 928 14.09 -12.82 26.74
C TYR A 928 12.57 -12.93 26.77
N TRP A 929 12.07 -14.14 26.58
CA TRP A 929 10.71 -14.47 26.96
C TRP A 929 10.59 -14.46 28.50
N LEU A 930 9.57 -13.77 29.02
CA LEU A 930 9.36 -13.56 30.46
C LEU A 930 7.88 -13.80 30.83
N PRO A 931 7.58 -14.31 32.03
CA PRO A 931 6.22 -14.36 32.55
C PRO A 931 5.60 -12.97 32.71
N ASN A 932 4.36 -12.82 32.26
CA ASN A 932 3.61 -11.57 32.26
C ASN A 932 2.23 -11.74 32.93
N ASN A 933 2.00 -10.91 33.95
CA ASN A 933 0.78 -10.95 34.77
C ASN A 933 -0.15 -9.75 34.53
N ASP A 934 0.17 -8.87 33.57
CA ASP A 934 -0.67 -7.71 33.20
C ASP A 934 -1.56 -7.99 31.97
N ILE A 935 -1.15 -8.90 31.07
CA ILE A 935 -1.89 -9.27 29.85
C ILE A 935 -1.84 -10.79 29.67
N TYR A 936 -2.92 -11.49 29.99
CA TYR A 936 -3.06 -12.95 29.90
C TYR A 936 -4.43 -13.34 29.31
N GLN A 937 -4.57 -14.61 28.91
CA GLN A 937 -5.78 -15.22 28.37
C GLN A 937 -6.40 -16.22 29.35
N SER A 938 -5.58 -17.05 30.00
CA SER A 938 -5.97 -17.85 31.16
C SER A 938 -5.21 -17.39 32.43
N PRO A 939 -5.67 -17.77 33.63
CA PRO A 939 -6.11 -16.78 34.62
C PRO A 939 -5.06 -15.87 35.27
N PHE A 940 -3.75 -16.16 35.20
CA PHE A 940 -2.75 -15.35 35.90
C PHE A 940 -1.53 -14.96 35.06
N THR A 941 -1.06 -15.80 34.15
CA THR A 941 0.26 -15.60 33.51
C THR A 941 0.29 -16.01 32.04
N SER A 942 0.70 -15.09 31.16
CA SER A 942 1.16 -15.42 29.80
C SER A 942 2.69 -15.34 29.71
N LEU A 943 3.28 -15.80 28.61
CA LEU A 943 4.69 -15.57 28.29
C LEU A 943 4.78 -14.45 27.23
N ASN A 944 5.61 -13.44 27.47
CA ASN A 944 5.83 -12.38 26.50
C ASN A 944 7.31 -12.11 26.27
N ILE A 945 7.61 -11.58 25.08
CA ILE A 945 8.83 -10.86 24.80
C ILE A 945 8.45 -9.45 24.33
N ILE A 946 9.23 -8.44 24.73
CA ILE A 946 8.97 -7.05 24.36
C ILE A 946 9.62 -6.71 23.02
N ASN A 947 9.01 -5.77 22.28
CA ASN A 947 9.63 -5.20 21.09
C ASN A 947 10.46 -3.96 21.46
N ILE A 948 11.67 -3.86 20.92
CA ILE A 948 12.60 -2.78 21.24
C ILE A 948 13.30 -2.26 19.99
N ASP A 949 13.78 -1.03 20.07
CA ASP A 949 14.59 -0.32 19.07
C ASP A 949 16.06 -0.78 19.08
N SER A 950 16.29 -2.09 19.12
CA SER A 950 17.61 -2.72 19.02
C SER A 950 17.49 -4.17 18.53
N GLU A 951 18.52 -4.68 17.85
CA GLU A 951 18.57 -6.06 17.37
C GLU A 951 18.39 -7.06 18.52
N SER A 952 17.35 -7.90 18.41
CA SER A 952 17.14 -9.03 19.32
C SER A 952 16.68 -10.27 18.55
N ASP A 953 17.05 -11.45 19.04
CA ASP A 953 16.61 -12.74 18.50
C ASP A 953 16.56 -13.74 19.64
N ALA A 954 15.36 -13.97 20.18
CA ALA A 954 15.14 -14.79 21.37
C ALA A 954 13.97 -15.75 21.19
N PHE A 955 14.08 -16.90 21.84
CA PHE A 955 13.19 -18.02 21.61
C PHE A 955 12.81 -18.79 22.87
N LEU A 956 11.61 -19.34 22.80
CA LEU A 956 10.94 -20.15 23.81
C LEU A 956 10.73 -21.55 23.22
N ILE A 957 11.40 -22.55 23.80
CA ILE A 957 11.46 -23.93 23.31
C ILE A 957 10.58 -24.81 24.20
N SER A 958 9.70 -25.59 23.57
CA SER A 958 8.78 -26.48 24.27
C SER A 958 9.43 -27.76 24.79
N ASP A 959 8.72 -28.45 25.67
CA ASP A 959 8.94 -29.88 25.90
C ASP A 959 8.86 -30.70 24.60
N LYS A 960 9.41 -31.92 24.66
CA LYS A 960 9.37 -32.90 23.57
C LYS A 960 8.05 -33.67 23.55
N TYR A 961 7.29 -33.54 22.48
CA TYR A 961 6.00 -34.21 22.30
C TYR A 961 6.09 -35.39 21.30
N VAL A 962 5.16 -36.33 21.38
CA VAL A 962 4.98 -37.41 20.40
C VAL A 962 3.62 -37.23 19.75
N ILE A 963 3.59 -37.09 18.42
CA ILE A 963 2.36 -36.76 17.70
C ILE A 963 1.59 -38.05 17.37
N THR A 964 0.33 -38.09 17.77
CA THR A 964 -0.59 -39.22 17.63
C THR A 964 -2.00 -38.69 17.37
N GLY A 965 -2.96 -39.56 17.07
CA GLY A 965 -4.33 -39.16 16.75
C GLY A 965 -4.59 -39.12 15.24
N LYS A 966 -5.80 -38.69 14.86
CA LYS A 966 -6.28 -38.70 13.47
C LYS A 966 -6.09 -37.35 12.76
N ASN A 967 -6.35 -36.25 13.46
CA ASN A 967 -6.18 -34.87 12.99
C ASN A 967 -5.41 -34.07 14.07
N PRO A 968 -4.13 -34.40 14.35
CA PRO A 968 -3.37 -33.69 15.36
C PRO A 968 -3.06 -32.25 14.94
N VAL A 969 -3.21 -31.32 15.88
CA VAL A 969 -2.87 -29.90 15.72
C VAL A 969 -2.16 -29.37 16.96
N ALA A 970 -1.31 -28.37 16.78
CA ALA A 970 -0.92 -27.47 17.85
C ALA A 970 -1.83 -26.24 17.84
N ARG A 971 -2.33 -25.85 19.01
CA ARG A 971 -3.04 -24.59 19.25
C ARG A 971 -2.24 -23.74 20.20
N PHE A 972 -2.26 -22.43 20.01
CA PHE A 972 -1.82 -21.45 21.00
C PHE A 972 -2.64 -20.17 20.84
N TRP A 973 -2.84 -19.44 21.94
CA TRP A 973 -3.35 -18.09 21.90
C TRP A 973 -2.18 -17.12 21.87
N HIS A 974 -2.33 -16.03 21.12
CA HIS A 974 -1.33 -14.97 21.10
C HIS A 974 -1.92 -13.58 20.84
N ARG A 975 -1.09 -12.56 21.08
CA ARG A 975 -1.27 -11.18 20.64
C ARG A 975 0.08 -10.59 20.29
N TYR A 976 0.14 -9.68 19.32
CA TYR A 976 1.39 -9.02 18.96
C TYR A 976 1.16 -7.56 18.56
N ASN A 977 2.17 -6.73 18.82
CA ASN A 977 2.28 -5.34 18.37
C ASN A 977 3.75 -5.03 18.05
N THR A 978 4.06 -4.97 16.76
CA THR A 978 5.40 -5.12 16.16
C THR A 978 5.51 -4.22 14.92
N GLN A 979 6.71 -3.77 14.55
CA GLN A 979 6.88 -2.97 13.33
C GLN A 979 6.55 -3.83 12.11
N TYR A 980 5.52 -3.46 11.32
CA TYR A 980 5.06 -4.31 10.22
C TYR A 980 6.19 -4.60 9.22
N GLY A 981 6.31 -5.87 8.85
CA GLY A 981 7.33 -6.38 7.94
C GLY A 981 8.75 -6.40 8.49
N ASN A 982 9.01 -5.90 9.70
CA ASN A 982 10.36 -5.80 10.27
C ASN A 982 10.48 -6.63 11.55
N ASP A 983 9.75 -6.29 12.61
CA ASP A 983 9.72 -7.12 13.81
C ASP A 983 8.61 -8.17 13.69
N ALA A 984 8.85 -9.40 14.17
CA ALA A 984 7.79 -10.42 14.21
C ALA A 984 8.08 -11.63 15.09
N GLY A 985 6.99 -12.34 15.37
CA GLY A 985 6.98 -13.68 15.94
C GLY A 985 6.71 -14.78 14.90
N PHE A 986 7.45 -15.89 14.96
CA PHE A 986 7.19 -17.08 14.16
C PHE A 986 7.43 -18.37 14.97
N VAL A 987 7.09 -19.52 14.37
CA VAL A 987 7.12 -20.83 15.04
C VAL A 987 7.97 -21.78 14.19
N GLU A 988 8.86 -22.50 14.83
CA GLU A 988 9.69 -23.53 14.23
C GLU A 988 9.40 -24.90 14.87
N ILE A 989 9.60 -25.98 14.10
CA ILE A 989 9.49 -27.36 14.56
C ILE A 989 10.83 -28.08 14.34
N SER A 990 11.30 -28.78 15.36
CA SER A 990 12.43 -29.73 15.27
C SER A 990 11.93 -31.18 15.30
N LEU A 991 12.42 -32.00 14.36
CA LEU A 991 12.15 -33.44 14.29
C LEU A 991 13.19 -34.22 15.08
N ASN A 992 12.76 -34.97 16.10
CA ASN A 992 13.60 -35.82 16.94
C ASN A 992 14.82 -35.13 17.60
N GLY A 993 14.82 -33.79 17.73
CA GLY A 993 15.96 -33.00 18.21
C GLY A 993 16.98 -32.66 17.13
N GLY A 994 16.61 -32.74 15.85
CA GLY A 994 17.39 -32.21 14.72
C GLY A 994 17.23 -30.70 14.53
N LEU A 995 17.54 -30.21 13.32
CA LEU A 995 17.38 -28.80 12.97
C LEU A 995 15.94 -28.32 13.18
N PHE A 996 15.80 -27.09 13.69
CA PHE A 996 14.55 -26.35 13.69
C PHE A 996 14.25 -25.84 12.28
N ILE A 997 13.00 -26.00 11.83
CA ILE A 997 12.53 -25.56 10.53
C ILE A 997 11.30 -24.67 10.76
N PRO A 998 11.23 -23.45 10.18
CA PRO A 998 10.03 -22.62 10.24
C PRO A 998 8.80 -23.36 9.74
N VAL A 999 7.72 -23.28 10.51
CA VAL A 999 6.38 -23.70 10.06
C VAL A 999 6.01 -22.79 8.89
N LYS A 1000 5.48 -23.36 7.80
CA LYS A 1000 5.09 -22.53 6.65
C LYS A 1000 3.67 -21.99 6.80
N LYS A 1001 3.38 -20.85 6.16
CA LYS A 1001 2.06 -20.19 6.22
C LYS A 1001 0.89 -21.12 5.86
N GLU A 1002 1.06 -22.00 4.87
CA GLU A 1002 0.05 -22.98 4.46
C GLU A 1002 -0.23 -24.11 5.47
N LYS A 1003 0.56 -24.22 6.55
CA LYS A 1003 0.31 -25.18 7.64
C LYS A 1003 -0.65 -24.64 8.69
N PHE A 1004 -0.93 -23.34 8.69
CA PHE A 1004 -1.89 -22.74 9.60
C PHE A 1004 -3.31 -22.93 9.06
N ILE A 1005 -4.09 -23.79 9.71
CA ILE A 1005 -5.49 -24.05 9.34
C ILE A 1005 -6.45 -22.98 9.90
N ARG A 1006 -5.95 -22.09 10.77
CA ARG A 1006 -6.65 -20.91 11.30
C ARG A 1006 -5.64 -19.89 11.83
N ASN A 1007 -5.90 -18.61 11.56
CA ASN A 1007 -5.12 -17.45 12.02
C ASN A 1007 -3.60 -17.53 11.72
N GLY A 1008 -3.24 -17.86 10.47
CA GLY A 1008 -1.84 -17.94 10.05
C GLY A 1008 -1.10 -16.60 9.93
N TYR A 1009 0.18 -16.67 9.57
CA TYR A 1009 1.08 -15.51 9.44
C TYR A 1009 0.55 -14.37 8.56
N THR A 1010 0.78 -13.13 9.00
CA THR A 1010 0.28 -11.92 8.33
C THR A 1010 1.01 -11.66 7.02
N GLY A 1011 2.30 -11.97 6.93
CA GLY A 1011 3.06 -11.80 5.69
C GLY A 1011 4.57 -12.04 5.86
N PRO A 1012 5.34 -11.80 4.78
CA PRO A 1012 6.79 -11.96 4.77
C PRO A 1012 7.50 -10.88 5.59
N MET A 1013 8.66 -11.26 6.12
CA MET A 1013 9.58 -10.44 6.89
C MET A 1013 10.72 -9.87 6.05
N ALA A 1014 11.18 -8.68 6.44
CA ALA A 1014 12.51 -8.19 6.13
C ALA A 1014 13.56 -9.07 6.81
N TYR A 1015 14.67 -9.33 6.10
CA TYR A 1015 15.73 -10.22 6.58
C TYR A 1015 16.68 -9.47 7.57
N THR A 1016 16.49 -8.15 7.80
CA THR A 1016 17.10 -7.29 8.86
C THR A 1016 17.16 -7.98 10.20
N THR A 1017 16.05 -8.62 10.55
CA THR A 1017 15.69 -8.91 11.93
C THR A 1017 16.24 -10.25 12.42
N LEU A 1018 16.32 -11.23 11.52
CA LEU A 1018 16.60 -12.63 11.86
C LEU A 1018 17.47 -13.38 10.85
N ALA A 1019 17.81 -12.75 9.74
CA ALA A 1019 18.61 -13.35 8.66
C ALA A 1019 18.04 -14.67 8.09
N ILE A 1020 16.71 -14.76 7.92
CA ILE A 1020 16.02 -15.92 7.31
C ILE A 1020 15.31 -15.48 6.01
N PRO A 1021 15.68 -16.02 4.82
CA PRO A 1021 15.07 -15.63 3.55
C PRO A 1021 13.60 -16.03 3.46
N SER A 1022 12.77 -15.13 2.93
CA SER A 1022 11.34 -15.37 2.64
C SER A 1022 10.54 -15.93 3.83
N LEU A 1023 10.88 -15.51 5.05
CA LEU A 1023 10.19 -15.93 6.27
C LEU A 1023 8.82 -15.23 6.37
N ASP A 1024 7.72 -15.97 6.26
CA ASP A 1024 6.41 -15.51 6.75
C ASP A 1024 6.39 -15.51 8.29
N ALA A 1025 5.79 -14.48 8.89
CA ALA A 1025 5.69 -14.35 10.34
C ALA A 1025 4.44 -13.56 10.80
N PHE A 1026 4.23 -13.48 12.11
CA PHE A 1026 3.26 -12.59 12.74
C PHE A 1026 3.85 -11.21 12.98
N SER A 1027 3.69 -10.33 12.00
CA SER A 1027 4.15 -8.93 12.03
C SER A 1027 2.97 -7.95 11.95
N GLY A 1028 3.19 -6.71 12.41
CA GLY A 1028 2.18 -5.66 12.59
C GLY A 1028 1.53 -5.69 13.97
N ASN A 1029 0.22 -5.43 14.03
CA ASN A 1029 -0.56 -5.59 15.27
C ASN A 1029 -1.72 -6.60 15.08
N SER A 1030 -2.18 -7.19 16.18
CA SER A 1030 -3.34 -8.10 16.19
C SER A 1030 -4.68 -7.37 16.39
N GLY A 1031 -4.75 -6.07 16.13
CA GLY A 1031 -5.93 -5.19 16.26
C GLY A 1031 -5.99 -4.38 17.56
N GLY A 1032 -6.87 -3.38 17.59
CA GLY A 1032 -7.19 -2.57 18.78
C GLY A 1032 -6.16 -1.49 19.15
N SER A 1033 -6.41 -0.74 20.23
CA SER A 1033 -5.44 0.20 20.80
C SER A 1033 -4.52 -0.51 21.80
N TRP A 1034 -3.24 -0.10 21.79
CA TRP A 1034 -2.13 -0.68 22.54
C TRP A 1034 -1.56 0.28 23.62
N THR A 1035 -2.39 1.24 24.05
CA THR A 1035 -2.04 2.20 25.10
C THR A 1035 -2.54 1.75 26.47
N LYS A 1036 -1.84 2.15 27.53
CA LYS A 1036 -2.19 1.91 28.94
C LYS A 1036 -3.51 2.55 29.35
N ALA A 1037 -3.94 3.60 28.64
CA ALA A 1037 -5.23 4.24 28.84
C ALA A 1037 -6.41 3.46 28.25
N ASN A 1038 -6.18 2.65 27.21
CA ASN A 1038 -7.23 1.97 26.47
C ASN A 1038 -6.69 0.73 25.72
N MET A 1039 -6.38 -0.35 26.45
CA MET A 1039 -5.92 -1.61 25.86
C MET A 1039 -7.11 -2.43 25.35
N VAL A 1040 -7.22 -2.64 24.04
CA VAL A 1040 -8.42 -3.23 23.40
C VAL A 1040 -8.15 -4.27 22.32
N GLY A 1041 -6.90 -4.66 22.08
CA GLY A 1041 -6.59 -5.73 21.12
C GLY A 1041 -7.22 -7.08 21.54
N PRO A 1042 -7.68 -7.93 20.60
CA PRO A 1042 -8.18 -9.28 20.89
C PRO A 1042 -7.05 -10.31 21.06
N TRP A 1043 -7.31 -11.40 21.81
CA TRP A 1043 -6.49 -12.62 21.76
C TRP A 1043 -6.93 -13.43 20.53
N ILE A 1044 -5.97 -13.91 19.74
CA ILE A 1044 -6.20 -14.74 18.55
C ILE A 1044 -5.69 -16.16 18.80
N ASP A 1045 -6.46 -17.17 18.35
CA ASP A 1045 -6.12 -18.59 18.51
C ASP A 1045 -5.63 -19.21 17.19
N SER A 1046 -4.36 -19.61 17.15
CA SER A 1046 -3.68 -20.09 15.95
C SER A 1046 -3.52 -21.61 15.96
N TYR A 1047 -3.77 -22.25 14.82
CA TYR A 1047 -3.82 -23.72 14.71
C TYR A 1047 -2.88 -24.19 13.60
N ILE A 1048 -1.89 -25.01 13.96
CA ILE A 1048 -0.93 -25.62 13.04
C ILE A 1048 -1.33 -27.08 12.81
N ASP A 1049 -1.49 -27.51 11.55
CA ASP A 1049 -1.70 -28.91 11.18
C ASP A 1049 -0.42 -29.73 11.41
N LEU A 1050 -0.52 -30.78 12.23
CA LEU A 1050 0.59 -31.69 12.56
C LEU A 1050 0.46 -33.07 11.91
N SER A 1051 -0.46 -33.24 10.96
CA SER A 1051 -0.74 -34.55 10.33
C SER A 1051 0.50 -35.20 9.69
N GLU A 1052 1.45 -34.41 9.18
CA GLU A 1052 2.72 -34.92 8.63
C GLU A 1052 3.71 -35.43 9.69
N TYR A 1053 3.44 -35.18 10.98
CA TYR A 1053 4.27 -35.56 12.12
C TYR A 1053 3.76 -36.79 12.89
N ILE A 1054 2.62 -37.38 12.50
CA ILE A 1054 2.07 -38.58 13.15
C ILE A 1054 3.12 -39.68 13.29
N GLY A 1055 3.28 -40.21 14.51
CA GLY A 1055 4.26 -41.23 14.87
C GLY A 1055 5.69 -40.72 15.09
N LYS A 1056 5.95 -39.42 14.87
CA LYS A 1056 7.24 -38.77 15.12
C LYS A 1056 7.21 -38.02 16.45
N SER A 1057 8.40 -37.68 16.95
CA SER A 1057 8.54 -36.81 18.11
C SER A 1057 9.09 -35.45 17.69
N ILE A 1058 8.48 -34.38 18.21
CA ILE A 1058 8.77 -33.00 17.83
C ILE A 1058 8.95 -32.08 19.02
N ILE A 1059 9.67 -30.99 18.79
CA ILE A 1059 9.84 -29.86 19.72
C ILE A 1059 9.42 -28.59 18.97
N PHE A 1060 8.63 -27.73 19.62
CA PHE A 1060 8.27 -26.41 19.09
C PHE A 1060 9.25 -25.35 19.59
N ARG A 1061 9.47 -24.32 18.78
CA ARG A 1061 10.19 -23.12 19.19
C ARG A 1061 9.45 -21.88 18.71
N PHE A 1062 8.97 -21.07 19.65
CA PHE A 1062 8.45 -19.74 19.38
C PHE A 1062 9.63 -18.79 19.35
N ARG A 1063 9.87 -18.12 18.23
CA ARG A 1063 11.03 -17.25 18.05
C ARG A 1063 10.58 -15.86 17.62
N PHE A 1064 11.14 -14.86 18.26
CA PHE A 1064 10.84 -13.46 18.04
C PHE A 1064 12.13 -12.72 17.73
N GLY A 1065 12.08 -11.81 16.76
CA GLY A 1065 13.16 -10.87 16.53
C GLY A 1065 12.66 -9.45 16.39
N SER A 1066 13.52 -8.52 16.79
CA SER A 1066 13.37 -7.08 16.57
C SER A 1066 14.59 -6.51 15.86
N ASP A 1067 14.38 -5.45 15.09
CA ASP A 1067 15.43 -4.73 14.35
C ASP A 1067 15.95 -3.49 15.14
N PRO A 1068 17.08 -2.89 14.73
CA PRO A 1068 17.67 -1.75 15.45
C PRO A 1068 17.14 -0.37 15.02
N THR A 1069 15.96 -0.28 14.37
CA THR A 1069 15.44 0.97 13.80
C THR A 1069 14.34 1.60 14.66
N VAL A 1070 13.14 1.02 14.70
CA VAL A 1070 11.94 1.67 15.26
C VAL A 1070 10.96 0.62 15.80
N LYS A 1071 10.85 0.51 17.12
CA LYS A 1071 9.79 -0.31 17.72
C LYS A 1071 8.38 0.23 17.40
N ALA A 1072 7.40 -0.67 17.39
CA ALA A 1072 5.98 -0.36 17.24
C ALA A 1072 5.46 0.74 18.19
N ALA A 1073 4.44 1.47 17.74
CA ALA A 1073 3.76 2.46 18.57
C ALA A 1073 2.86 1.80 19.65
N GLY A 1074 2.84 2.39 20.84
CA GLY A 1074 2.03 1.93 21.98
C GLY A 1074 2.83 1.81 23.27
N ASP A 1075 2.13 1.57 24.38
CA ASP A 1075 2.75 1.31 25.69
C ASP A 1075 3.17 -0.17 25.85
N PHE A 1076 2.50 -1.06 25.10
CA PHE A 1076 2.77 -2.50 25.09
C PHE A 1076 3.10 -2.92 23.66
N THR A 1077 4.28 -3.50 23.48
CA THR A 1077 4.85 -3.89 22.18
C THR A 1077 5.59 -5.21 22.35
N GLY A 1078 5.68 -6.02 21.30
CA GLY A 1078 6.24 -7.38 21.33
C GLY A 1078 5.23 -8.47 21.00
N TRP A 1079 5.53 -9.70 21.42
CA TRP A 1079 4.69 -10.88 21.20
C TRP A 1079 4.36 -11.55 22.54
N PHE A 1080 3.07 -11.83 22.75
CA PHE A 1080 2.50 -12.50 23.92
C PHE A 1080 1.94 -13.84 23.46
N VAL A 1081 2.24 -14.92 24.17
CA VAL A 1081 1.79 -16.30 23.90
C VAL A 1081 1.21 -16.90 25.18
N ASP A 1082 0.08 -17.59 25.04
CA ASP A 1082 -0.66 -18.20 26.15
C ASP A 1082 -1.38 -19.49 25.69
N ASP A 1083 -1.81 -20.32 26.65
CA ASP A 1083 -2.64 -21.52 26.44
C ASP A 1083 -2.17 -22.43 25.27
N PHE A 1084 -0.90 -22.86 25.28
CA PHE A 1084 -0.43 -23.83 24.27
C PHE A 1084 -1.06 -25.20 24.51
N GLU A 1085 -1.55 -25.84 23.45
CA GLU A 1085 -2.16 -27.16 23.50
C GLU A 1085 -1.77 -28.04 22.31
N LEU A 1086 -1.67 -29.35 22.55
CA LEU A 1086 -1.76 -30.37 21.51
C LEU A 1086 -3.11 -31.06 21.56
N LEU A 1087 -3.79 -31.10 20.42
CA LEU A 1087 -5.14 -31.64 20.29
C LEU A 1087 -5.21 -32.62 19.10
N ASP A 1088 -5.85 -33.78 19.27
CA ASP A 1088 -6.44 -34.51 18.14
C ASP A 1088 -7.86 -33.95 17.94
N ILE A 1089 -8.04 -33.09 16.93
CA ILE A 1089 -9.30 -32.35 16.80
C ILE A 1089 -10.42 -33.16 16.15
N TYR A 1090 -11.58 -33.11 16.80
CA TYR A 1090 -12.84 -33.50 16.19
C TYR A 1090 -13.55 -32.24 15.70
N LYS A 1091 -14.03 -32.28 14.45
CA LYS A 1091 -14.78 -31.19 13.83
C LYS A 1091 -15.96 -31.71 13.03
N TYR A 1092 -17.11 -31.08 13.19
CA TYR A 1092 -18.22 -31.25 12.28
C TYR A 1092 -17.96 -30.42 11.04
N THR A 1093 -18.19 -31.00 9.85
CA THR A 1093 -18.07 -30.32 8.56
C THR A 1093 -19.41 -30.43 7.86
N SER A 1094 -19.98 -29.31 7.41
CA SER A 1094 -21.35 -29.28 6.87
C SER A 1094 -21.51 -28.23 5.77
N GLU A 1095 -22.33 -28.53 4.77
CA GLU A 1095 -22.56 -27.70 3.59
C GLU A 1095 -24.07 -27.41 3.47
N ALA A 1096 -24.43 -26.22 3.03
CA ALA A 1096 -25.79 -25.90 2.65
C ALA A 1096 -25.87 -25.56 1.16
N CYS A 1097 -26.99 -25.91 0.53
CA CYS A 1097 -27.29 -25.57 -0.86
C CYS A 1097 -28.63 -24.84 -0.96
N VAL A 1098 -28.75 -23.93 -1.91
CA VAL A 1098 -30.02 -23.35 -2.38
C VAL A 1098 -30.28 -23.82 -3.81
N ALA A 1099 -31.55 -24.09 -4.16
CA ALA A 1099 -31.94 -24.46 -5.52
C ALA A 1099 -33.35 -23.98 -5.89
N ALA A 1100 -33.56 -23.63 -7.16
CA ALA A 1100 -34.87 -23.29 -7.74
C ALA A 1100 -35.59 -24.50 -8.36
N ASP A 1101 -36.88 -24.31 -8.66
CA ASP A 1101 -37.72 -25.22 -9.48
C ASP A 1101 -37.64 -26.70 -9.05
N GLY A 1102 -37.71 -26.95 -7.74
CA GLY A 1102 -37.67 -28.31 -7.20
C GLY A 1102 -36.37 -29.08 -7.43
N GLY A 1103 -35.29 -28.38 -7.80
CA GLY A 1103 -33.93 -28.93 -7.98
C GLY A 1103 -33.50 -29.06 -9.43
N GLN A 1104 -34.29 -28.51 -10.37
CA GLN A 1104 -33.97 -28.47 -11.81
C GLN A 1104 -33.55 -27.07 -12.30
N GLY A 1105 -33.77 -26.02 -11.49
CA GLY A 1105 -33.30 -24.66 -11.77
C GLY A 1105 -31.87 -24.40 -11.30
N ASP A 1106 -31.50 -23.13 -11.15
CA ASP A 1106 -30.18 -22.75 -10.65
C ASP A 1106 -29.92 -23.32 -9.24
N LYS A 1107 -28.65 -23.67 -8.96
CA LYS A 1107 -28.21 -24.26 -7.70
C LYS A 1107 -26.83 -23.76 -7.31
N SER A 1108 -26.70 -23.30 -6.07
CA SER A 1108 -25.41 -22.95 -5.45
C SER A 1108 -25.31 -23.59 -4.06
N CYS A 1109 -24.09 -23.94 -3.66
CA CYS A 1109 -23.78 -24.45 -2.32
C CYS A 1109 -22.70 -23.59 -1.65
N THR A 1110 -22.63 -23.64 -0.33
CA THR A 1110 -21.58 -22.99 0.46
C THR A 1110 -20.25 -23.71 0.29
N GLN A 1111 -19.15 -23.10 0.74
CA GLN A 1111 -18.00 -23.91 1.13
C GLN A 1111 -18.36 -24.75 2.37
N ALA A 1112 -17.59 -25.81 2.62
CA ALA A 1112 -17.82 -26.72 3.73
C ALA A 1112 -17.45 -26.06 5.07
N MET A 1113 -18.46 -25.65 5.84
CA MET A 1113 -18.30 -24.94 7.11
C MET A 1113 -17.95 -25.89 8.24
N GLN A 1114 -17.01 -25.50 9.11
CA GLN A 1114 -16.47 -26.34 10.17
C GLN A 1114 -16.81 -25.80 11.57
N THR A 1115 -17.30 -26.67 12.44
CA THR A 1115 -17.46 -26.42 13.88
C THR A 1115 -16.53 -27.33 14.64
N LEU A 1116 -15.56 -26.76 15.36
CA LEU A 1116 -14.65 -27.48 16.24
C LEU A 1116 -15.41 -28.02 17.46
N VAL A 1117 -15.14 -29.25 17.88
CA VAL A 1117 -15.76 -29.82 19.08
C VAL A 1117 -14.75 -29.84 20.22
N ASN A 1118 -14.99 -29.08 21.27
CA ASN A 1118 -14.09 -28.96 22.42
C ASN A 1118 -13.91 -30.31 23.15
N SER A 1119 -12.83 -30.46 23.92
CA SER A 1119 -12.44 -31.76 24.51
C SER A 1119 -13.23 -32.20 25.76
N LEU A 1120 -14.06 -31.33 26.35
CA LEU A 1120 -14.67 -31.45 27.70
C LEU A 1120 -13.70 -31.63 28.87
N GLU A 1121 -12.44 -31.96 28.62
CA GLU A 1121 -11.37 -31.58 29.53
C GLU A 1121 -11.33 -30.06 29.55
N SER A 1122 -12.03 -29.50 30.54
CA SER A 1122 -11.74 -28.18 31.05
C SER A 1122 -10.22 -28.00 31.13
N VAL A 1123 -9.75 -26.77 30.96
CA VAL A 1123 -8.70 -26.34 31.89
C VAL A 1123 -9.40 -26.40 33.25
N ASN A 1124 -9.35 -27.56 33.91
CA ASN A 1124 -9.67 -27.60 35.32
C ASN A 1124 -8.57 -26.73 35.94
N PRO A 1125 -8.90 -25.63 36.64
CA PRO A 1125 -7.99 -25.11 37.63
C PRO A 1125 -7.85 -26.26 38.61
N SER A 1126 -6.77 -27.05 38.48
CA SER A 1126 -6.62 -28.29 39.20
C SER A 1126 -6.31 -27.92 40.64
N GLN A 1127 -7.38 -27.89 41.43
CA GLN A 1127 -7.48 -27.17 42.70
C GLN A 1127 -7.66 -25.65 42.54
N ASP A 1128 -8.88 -25.30 42.15
CA ASP A 1128 -9.65 -24.25 42.84
C ASP A 1128 -9.83 -24.64 44.33
N VAL A 1129 -8.71 -24.68 45.06
CA VAL A 1129 -8.74 -24.10 46.40
C VAL A 1129 -8.94 -22.62 46.10
N GLN A 1130 -10.04 -22.03 46.57
CA GLN A 1130 -10.05 -20.59 46.80
C GLN A 1130 -8.90 -20.34 47.78
N VAL A 1131 -7.72 -20.01 47.25
CA VAL A 1131 -6.64 -19.41 48.03
C VAL A 1131 -7.17 -18.03 48.31
N ASP A 1132 -7.95 -17.93 49.39
CA ASP A 1132 -8.47 -16.68 49.88
C ASP A 1132 -7.29 -15.71 49.94
N PHE A 1133 -7.36 -14.65 49.13
CA PHE A 1133 -6.32 -13.62 49.09
C PHE A 1133 -6.00 -13.06 50.48
N PHE A 1134 -6.93 -13.25 51.43
CA PHE A 1134 -6.68 -13.13 52.86
C PHE A 1134 -6.90 -14.48 53.59
N ASP A 1135 -5.84 -15.10 54.13
CA ASP A 1135 -6.00 -16.09 55.21
C ASP A 1135 -6.39 -15.33 56.48
N VAL A 1136 -7.61 -15.54 57.01
CA VAL A 1136 -8.15 -14.75 58.12
C VAL A 1136 -8.85 -15.59 59.18
N SER A 1137 -8.54 -15.34 60.45
CA SER A 1137 -9.31 -15.83 61.59
C SER A 1137 -9.77 -14.68 62.50
N VAL A 1138 -10.94 -14.83 63.10
CA VAL A 1138 -11.60 -13.83 63.96
C VAL A 1138 -11.93 -14.50 65.30
N SER A 1139 -11.34 -14.03 66.39
CA SER A 1139 -11.43 -14.65 67.72
C SER A 1139 -11.30 -13.65 68.87
N PRO A 1140 -11.99 -13.81 70.02
CA PRO A 1140 -13.07 -14.76 70.24
C PRO A 1140 -14.28 -14.45 69.34
N ASN A 1141 -15.09 -15.47 69.04
CA ASN A 1141 -16.30 -15.34 68.25
C ASN A 1141 -17.28 -16.42 68.74
N PRO A 1142 -18.24 -16.08 69.63
CA PRO A 1142 -18.68 -14.71 69.96
C PRO A 1142 -17.67 -13.86 70.74
N ALA A 1143 -17.71 -12.55 70.50
CA ALA A 1143 -16.86 -11.54 71.14
C ALA A 1143 -17.63 -10.70 72.17
N ASN A 1144 -16.91 -10.06 73.10
CA ASN A 1144 -17.49 -9.20 74.14
C ASN A 1144 -16.84 -7.80 74.08
N ASP A 1145 -15.66 -7.61 74.69
CA ASP A 1145 -15.01 -6.29 74.81
C ASP A 1145 -14.10 -5.98 73.61
N TYR A 1146 -13.49 -7.01 73.02
CA TYR A 1146 -12.58 -6.90 71.86
C TYR A 1146 -12.74 -8.09 70.91
N VAL A 1147 -12.31 -7.91 69.66
CA VAL A 1147 -12.15 -8.98 68.68
C VAL A 1147 -10.76 -8.93 68.06
N ILE A 1148 -10.06 -10.06 68.04
CA ILE A 1148 -8.77 -10.22 67.38
C ILE A 1148 -9.02 -10.75 65.97
N ILE A 1149 -8.51 -10.02 64.98
CA ILE A 1149 -8.49 -10.40 63.58
C ILE A 1149 -7.03 -10.73 63.24
N LYS A 1150 -6.75 -11.99 62.94
CA LYS A 1150 -5.44 -12.40 62.40
C LYS A 1150 -5.59 -12.56 60.90
N ALA A 1151 -4.75 -11.92 60.12
CA ALA A 1151 -4.83 -11.90 58.67
C ALA A 1151 -3.45 -11.92 58.00
N SER A 1152 -3.30 -12.63 56.87
CA SER A 1152 -2.13 -12.55 55.97
C SER A 1152 -2.60 -12.41 54.52
N ALA A 1153 -1.73 -11.94 53.63
CA ALA A 1153 -1.99 -11.85 52.19
C ALA A 1153 -0.75 -12.36 51.40
N PRO A 1154 -0.87 -12.89 50.19
CA PRO A 1154 0.28 -13.45 49.47
C PRO A 1154 1.36 -12.42 49.10
N MET A 1155 1.03 -11.12 49.12
CA MET A 1155 1.93 -10.01 48.80
C MET A 1155 1.70 -8.79 49.72
N PRO A 1156 2.67 -7.87 49.86
CA PRO A 1156 2.51 -6.65 50.65
C PRO A 1156 1.37 -5.75 50.16
N VAL A 1157 0.36 -5.51 50.98
CA VAL A 1157 -0.85 -4.76 50.59
C VAL A 1157 -1.51 -4.05 51.79
N ILE A 1158 -2.01 -2.83 51.56
CA ILE A 1158 -2.83 -2.10 52.54
C ILE A 1158 -4.28 -2.57 52.44
N THR A 1159 -4.77 -3.19 53.50
CA THR A 1159 -6.09 -3.82 53.58
C THR A 1159 -6.96 -3.06 54.56
N SER A 1160 -8.13 -2.60 54.11
CA SER A 1160 -9.16 -2.06 55.00
C SER A 1160 -9.90 -3.20 55.70
N VAL A 1161 -10.18 -3.04 56.99
CA VAL A 1161 -10.90 -4.01 57.82
C VAL A 1161 -12.10 -3.32 58.45
N ASN A 1162 -13.30 -3.73 58.05
CA ASN A 1162 -14.57 -3.11 58.45
C ASN A 1162 -15.44 -4.09 59.25
N ILE A 1163 -16.08 -3.63 60.32
CA ILE A 1163 -17.18 -4.34 60.99
C ILE A 1163 -18.48 -3.72 60.48
N LEU A 1164 -19.26 -4.48 59.71
CA LEU A 1164 -20.54 -4.08 59.14
C LEU A 1164 -21.70 -4.64 59.97
N ASN A 1165 -22.79 -3.89 60.11
CA ASN A 1165 -24.06 -4.44 60.60
C ASN A 1165 -24.77 -5.28 59.51
N THR A 1166 -25.92 -5.88 59.85
CA THR A 1166 -26.73 -6.69 58.92
C THR A 1166 -27.29 -5.92 57.72
N GLU A 1167 -27.23 -4.59 57.72
CA GLU A 1167 -27.66 -3.70 56.63
C GLU A 1167 -26.48 -3.29 55.73
N GLY A 1168 -25.27 -3.79 56.00
CA GLY A 1168 -24.04 -3.47 55.27
C GLY A 1168 -23.37 -2.15 55.68
N LYS A 1169 -23.89 -1.45 56.70
CA LYS A 1169 -23.33 -0.18 57.19
C LYS A 1169 -22.11 -0.42 58.08
N SER A 1170 -21.00 0.26 57.81
CA SER A 1170 -19.78 0.17 58.63
C SER A 1170 -19.97 0.84 60.01
N ILE A 1171 -19.60 0.11 61.06
CA ILE A 1171 -19.70 0.47 62.49
C ILE A 1171 -18.31 0.77 63.07
N ARG A 1172 -17.29 0.07 62.58
CA ARG A 1172 -15.86 0.27 62.89
C ARG A 1172 -15.05 -0.02 61.64
N GLN A 1173 -14.02 0.79 61.40
CA GLN A 1173 -13.04 0.58 60.33
C GLN A 1173 -11.62 0.72 60.88
N SER A 1174 -10.70 -0.10 60.38
CA SER A 1174 -9.26 -0.01 60.60
C SER A 1174 -8.52 -0.39 59.32
N TYR A 1175 -7.19 -0.28 59.33
CA TYR A 1175 -6.33 -0.67 58.21
C TYR A 1175 -5.19 -1.55 58.71
N LEU A 1176 -4.80 -2.52 57.90
CA LEU A 1176 -3.65 -3.39 58.12
C LEU A 1176 -2.74 -3.40 56.91
N HIS A 1177 -1.44 -3.35 57.14
CA HIS A 1177 -0.45 -3.74 56.14
C HIS A 1177 -0.31 -5.26 56.26
N LEU A 1178 -0.85 -5.99 55.28
CA LEU A 1178 -0.75 -7.44 55.21
C LEU A 1178 0.36 -7.84 54.25
N ASP A 1179 1.02 -8.94 54.56
CA ASP A 1179 1.99 -9.64 53.73
C ASP A 1179 1.90 -11.14 54.05
N ASN A 1180 2.85 -11.94 53.56
CA ASN A 1180 2.84 -13.39 53.72
C ASN A 1180 3.08 -13.87 55.17
N ILE A 1181 3.17 -12.94 56.14
CA ILE A 1181 3.25 -13.21 57.56
C ILE A 1181 1.90 -12.84 58.20
N GLN A 1182 1.32 -13.76 58.98
CA GLN A 1182 0.04 -13.51 59.65
C GLN A 1182 0.15 -12.33 60.64
N ARG A 1183 -0.50 -11.22 60.31
CA ARG A 1183 -0.57 -9.99 61.11
C ARG A 1183 -1.76 -10.04 62.05
N VAL A 1184 -1.62 -9.44 63.23
CA VAL A 1184 -2.64 -9.49 64.30
C VAL A 1184 -3.15 -8.09 64.57
N ASN A 1185 -4.48 -7.92 64.54
CA ASN A 1185 -5.17 -6.68 64.83
C ASN A 1185 -6.20 -6.91 65.93
N ALA A 1186 -6.12 -6.17 67.04
CA ALA A 1186 -7.13 -6.20 68.09
C ALA A 1186 -8.03 -4.96 67.95
N LEU A 1187 -9.32 -5.19 67.69
CA LEU A 1187 -10.32 -4.13 67.61
C LEU A 1187 -11.15 -4.09 68.89
N ASP A 1188 -11.17 -2.92 69.53
CA ASP A 1188 -12.10 -2.61 70.61
C ASP A 1188 -13.53 -2.49 70.04
N ILE A 1189 -14.44 -3.29 70.59
CA ILE A 1189 -15.86 -3.35 70.21
C ILE A 1189 -16.78 -2.91 71.35
N ASN A 1190 -16.23 -2.35 72.45
CA ASN A 1190 -17.03 -1.77 73.53
C ASN A 1190 -18.03 -0.74 72.99
N GLY A 1191 -19.29 -0.87 73.41
CA GLY A 1191 -20.38 -0.01 72.99
C GLY A 1191 -21.02 -0.36 71.64
N ILE A 1192 -20.58 -1.44 70.97
CA ILE A 1192 -21.37 -2.07 69.90
C ILE A 1192 -22.48 -2.92 70.55
N ALA A 1193 -23.71 -2.86 70.02
CA ALA A 1193 -24.83 -3.60 70.58
C ALA A 1193 -24.69 -5.13 70.35
N PRO A 1194 -25.25 -5.98 71.22
CA PRO A 1194 -25.27 -7.43 71.01
C PRO A 1194 -25.98 -7.81 69.71
N GLY A 1195 -25.40 -8.69 68.90
CA GLY A 1195 -25.98 -9.07 67.61
C GLY A 1195 -25.02 -9.74 66.63
N PHE A 1196 -25.48 -9.85 65.38
CA PHE A 1196 -24.71 -10.39 64.26
C PHE A 1196 -24.10 -9.28 63.41
N TYR A 1197 -22.81 -9.41 63.12
CA TYR A 1197 -21.99 -8.48 62.35
C TYR A 1197 -21.17 -9.23 61.31
N ILE A 1198 -20.62 -8.50 60.34
CA ILE A 1198 -19.73 -9.03 59.30
C ILE A 1198 -18.40 -8.28 59.36
N VAL A 1199 -17.31 -8.99 59.60
CA VAL A 1199 -15.94 -8.50 59.40
C VAL A 1199 -15.63 -8.61 57.91
N LYS A 1200 -15.43 -7.49 57.22
CA LYS A 1200 -15.05 -7.41 55.80
C LYS A 1200 -13.62 -6.90 55.68
N LEU A 1201 -12.73 -7.69 55.10
CA LEU A 1201 -11.42 -7.25 54.62
C LEU A 1201 -11.54 -6.87 53.14
N GLN A 1202 -10.93 -5.76 52.74
CA GLN A 1202 -10.86 -5.34 51.34
C GLN A 1202 -9.55 -4.61 51.01
N ALA A 1203 -8.91 -5.04 49.92
CA ALA A 1203 -7.79 -4.37 49.27
C ALA A 1203 -7.99 -4.41 47.74
N GLY A 1204 -8.15 -3.25 47.10
CA GLY A 1204 -8.56 -3.18 45.70
C GLY A 1204 -9.86 -3.94 45.45
N ASN A 1205 -9.80 -4.89 44.52
CA ASN A 1205 -10.92 -5.78 44.16
C ASN A 1205 -11.03 -7.03 45.05
N TYR A 1206 -10.01 -7.35 45.86
CA TYR A 1206 -10.03 -8.52 46.73
C TYR A 1206 -10.87 -8.25 47.98
N ILE A 1207 -11.83 -9.13 48.28
CA ILE A 1207 -12.76 -9.01 49.40
C ILE A 1207 -12.90 -10.36 50.11
N LYS A 1208 -12.78 -10.38 51.44
CA LYS A 1208 -13.15 -11.54 52.29
C LYS A 1208 -14.08 -11.10 53.41
N THR A 1209 -15.11 -11.89 53.69
CA THR A 1209 -16.10 -11.62 54.74
C THR A 1209 -16.19 -12.77 55.73
N ILE A 1210 -16.21 -12.46 57.03
CA ILE A 1210 -16.34 -13.41 58.13
C ILE A 1210 -17.44 -12.95 59.08
N LYS A 1211 -18.30 -13.88 59.49
CA LYS A 1211 -19.37 -13.62 60.46
C LYS A 1211 -18.80 -13.41 61.86
N LEU A 1212 -19.21 -12.34 62.54
CA LEU A 1212 -18.91 -12.05 63.94
C LEU A 1212 -20.22 -12.01 64.75
N MET A 1213 -20.23 -12.65 65.91
CA MET A 1213 -21.28 -12.48 66.91
C MET A 1213 -20.71 -11.64 68.07
N ILE A 1214 -21.46 -10.65 68.54
CA ILE A 1214 -21.13 -9.84 69.73
C ILE A 1214 -22.22 -10.11 70.78
N TYR A 1215 -21.81 -10.33 72.04
CA TYR A 1215 -22.71 -10.61 73.16
C TYR A 1215 -23.08 -9.37 73.98
#